data_AF-B4K109-F1
#
_entry.id   AF-B4K109-F1
#
_cell.length_a   1.000
_cell.length_b   1.000
_cell.length_c   1.000
_cell.angle_alpha   90.00
_cell.angle_beta   90.00
_cell.angle_gamma   90.00
#
_symmetry.space_group_name_H-M   'P 1'
#
loop_
_entity.id
_entity.type
_entity.pdbx_description
1 polymer ?
#
loop_
_entity_poly.entity_id
_entity_poly.type
_entity_poly.pdbx_seq_one_letter_code
_entity_poly.pdbx_strand_id
1 'polypeptide(L)'
;MAKKNKKYSRSRPDTDGDDIVISGMAGKFPNCKNISEYEYNLYNKCFRLGVLSQDGYCRPFDKDACGYSRSEAINCLFLQRKRDAKRIYASVVYSKTNCDGYKPEGITYPSGNIQRKLLLEFYKEIDLTPNDLGYLEAHCTGTVVGDPEECKAIDSVLCSQRQEPLLVGSVKSNIGHSEPASGICSLVKACFAFETGLIAPNINFTEVKRTIKALAEGRLVVVKDVTPLPKPCIAVNSFGFGGANAHAILKAHPKSKVNYGIPEDNLPRIVTWAGRTEDAVNEIFNGIEKKPLDAEFIGLLQNIQEEEVSGMVFRGYGIFGNNGNQPTKSLVRNVQHYTGLKRPIVWVFSGMGSQWNEMGASLMMIPRFRQSIEISHNTLVPKGLDLINILTSNDPAIYENILHSFVGIASVQIGLTDILRSLNLEPDFIIGHSVGELGCAYADGGVTAEQMILAAYCRGRVSMESKKIRGGMAAVGIGYRAIKNLLPEAIEVACHNSADSCTISGPIDEVRRFVAELKSKDIFAKEVPCSNIAYHSRYIASMGPQLLKYLKEIITQPKTRTAKWLSTSVPRSEWEQTENKLCSAEYHTNNLLHSVLFEETFAELPKNALTIEIAPHGLLGAILKRSMPNGVYIPLTHRGNKNNALFFMTALGKLYENGVMVPVANLYPKVEFPVSRSTPGISSLIRWDHSEDWFVTKYENMKTKASVERVFLINLASDEECMGGHIIDGKILVPATSYLQYVWKTFSLMHHGPSYTDISVEFEEVQFLRATNMSVNGEVELNVMINYGSGHFEITEAGSLVVTGNIREIEKPLAPEIYNFQNESKFPMLAKKDFYKELRLRGYHYNGAFQPVRSARADGLYGTVEWDYNWVTFMDAMLQIQILGTDSRSLLLPTKIRKLRINGIPHFDVINKMDPENRIIDVYVDHKNNRIVAGGIEVIGLHASLVQRRKPPGIPVLEQYEFLPYLPAPEMTLSNAARICVQLALENMSISKVKLVEVDTDGRDNVLAKFIDAIEDLPIVTGEYMYLTDRKIDEIPGIHIENGKVENLSNYHFIVAGGTRGDLNEDVIMNAQKVLVDNGYLLLRERPTTNISNLKLPEQFHLITVIPIDNNEEVFVLLQNISKKLQLQPTVVKVSDSDMKFEWISQVQSAISMKSAVVAYAFNEKHNGLVGLVNCLRKEPDGNLVTCFYIDDPKAPEFNLADPFYSSQFALGLAFNIYRHVSIYICELKYFIIARQLG
;
A
#
# COMPACT_ATOMS: atom_id res chain seq x y z
N MET A 1 35.99 -60.56 -19.60
CA MET A 1 34.73 -59.78 -19.56
C MET A 1 34.65 -58.89 -18.29
N ALA A 2 35.58 -57.95 -18.08
CA ALA A 2 35.71 -57.21 -16.81
C ALA A 2 35.86 -55.67 -16.99
N LYS A 3 35.09 -55.06 -17.90
CA LYS A 3 35.16 -53.60 -18.15
C LYS A 3 33.81 -52.88 -18.37
N LYS A 4 32.65 -53.49 -18.10
CA LYS A 4 31.34 -52.91 -18.46
C LYS A 4 30.36 -52.49 -17.34
N ASN A 5 30.75 -52.53 -16.06
CA ASN A 5 29.90 -52.04 -14.95
C ASN A 5 30.50 -50.83 -14.21
N LYS A 6 31.01 -49.83 -14.95
CA LYS A 6 31.45 -48.53 -14.40
C LYS A 6 30.33 -47.47 -14.45
N LYS A 7 29.07 -47.87 -14.31
CA LYS A 7 27.93 -46.94 -14.30
C LYS A 7 27.46 -46.73 -12.86
N TYR A 8 27.67 -45.49 -12.39
CA TYR A 8 27.07 -44.82 -11.22
C TYR A 8 27.82 -44.74 -9.88
N SER A 9 29.01 -45.32 -9.70
CA SER A 9 29.84 -44.96 -8.53
C SER A 9 30.61 -43.67 -8.81
N ARG A 10 30.13 -42.54 -8.25
CA ARG A 10 30.74 -41.20 -8.36
C ARG A 10 31.87 -40.94 -7.35
N SER A 11 32.36 -41.96 -6.63
CA SER A 11 33.45 -41.78 -5.66
C SER A 11 34.76 -41.29 -6.29
N ARG A 12 34.85 -41.24 -7.63
CA ARG A 12 35.98 -40.72 -8.41
C ARG A 12 35.44 -39.85 -9.57
N PRO A 13 35.39 -38.52 -9.42
CA PRO A 13 35.03 -37.62 -10.51
C PRO A 13 36.09 -37.73 -11.63
N ASP A 14 35.69 -37.52 -12.89
CA ASP A 14 36.62 -37.57 -14.03
C ASP A 14 37.57 -36.35 -14.03
N THR A 15 37.11 -35.20 -13.52
CA THR A 15 37.88 -33.97 -13.35
C THR A 15 37.50 -33.25 -12.05
N ASP A 16 38.38 -32.42 -11.50
CA ASP A 16 38.10 -31.58 -10.32
C ASP A 16 36.86 -30.70 -10.50
N GLY A 17 36.51 -30.33 -11.74
CA GLY A 17 35.34 -29.50 -12.04
C GLY A 17 34.01 -30.25 -11.96
N ASP A 18 34.03 -31.58 -11.97
CA ASP A 18 32.84 -32.45 -11.91
C ASP A 18 32.44 -32.82 -10.47
N ASP A 19 33.21 -32.38 -9.48
CA ASP A 19 32.84 -32.46 -8.06
C ASP A 19 31.45 -31.85 -7.82
N ILE A 20 30.64 -32.49 -6.98
CA ILE A 20 29.36 -31.93 -6.54
C ILE A 20 29.58 -31.10 -5.28
N VAL A 21 29.04 -29.89 -5.30
CA VAL A 21 29.19 -28.91 -4.23
C VAL A 21 27.84 -28.40 -3.77
N ILE A 22 27.73 -28.10 -2.47
CA ILE A 22 26.65 -27.30 -1.90
C ILE A 22 26.98 -25.84 -2.18
N SER A 23 26.26 -25.21 -3.11
CA SER A 23 26.51 -23.82 -3.53
C SER A 23 25.49 -22.83 -2.99
N GLY A 24 24.33 -23.30 -2.55
CA GLY A 24 23.27 -22.49 -1.95
C GLY A 24 22.59 -23.19 -0.79
N MET A 25 22.15 -22.40 0.20
CA MET A 25 21.40 -22.88 1.36
C MET A 25 20.33 -21.84 1.74
N ALA A 26 19.11 -22.31 1.97
CA ALA A 26 18.03 -21.52 2.53
C ALA A 26 17.23 -22.39 3.50
N GLY A 27 16.74 -21.79 4.58
CA GLY A 27 15.87 -22.50 5.49
C GLY A 27 15.19 -21.56 6.45
N LYS A 28 14.04 -21.98 6.97
CA LYS A 28 13.26 -21.23 7.95
C LYS A 28 12.67 -22.22 8.95
N PHE A 29 12.72 -21.84 10.23
CA PHE A 29 11.89 -22.45 11.25
C PHE A 29 10.54 -21.73 11.19
N PRO A 30 9.44 -22.42 10.90
CA PRO A 30 8.14 -21.79 10.99
C PRO A 30 7.93 -21.33 12.43
N ASN A 31 7.55 -20.06 12.61
CA ASN A 31 7.21 -19.49 13.91
C ASN A 31 5.82 -20.00 14.30
N CYS A 32 5.68 -21.31 14.49
CA CYS A 32 4.43 -21.92 14.90
C CYS A 32 4.22 -21.59 16.39
N LYS A 33 3.48 -20.51 16.67
CA LYS A 33 2.97 -20.19 18.02
C LYS A 33 1.95 -21.22 18.55
N ASN A 34 1.69 -22.27 17.78
CA ASN A 34 0.71 -23.31 18.07
C ASN A 34 1.37 -24.55 18.70
N ILE A 35 2.04 -24.37 19.84
CA ILE A 35 2.51 -25.50 20.68
C ILE A 35 1.32 -26.20 21.37
N SER A 36 0.16 -25.54 21.49
CA SER A 36 -1.09 -26.14 21.99
C SER A 36 -1.80 -27.07 21.00
N GLU A 37 -1.34 -27.17 19.75
CA GLU A 37 -2.14 -27.71 18.64
C GLU A 37 -1.78 -29.15 18.21
N TYR A 38 -0.70 -29.71 18.76
CA TYR A 38 -0.18 -31.01 18.31
C TYR A 38 -0.65 -32.24 19.09
N GLU A 39 -1.59 -32.07 20.02
CA GLU A 39 -1.84 -33.09 21.03
C GLU A 39 -2.41 -34.41 20.48
N TYR A 40 -3.23 -34.45 19.41
CA TYR A 40 -4.20 -35.56 19.38
C TYR A 40 -3.96 -36.80 18.49
N ASN A 41 -3.16 -36.77 17.41
CA ASN A 41 -2.99 -37.97 16.56
C ASN A 41 -1.54 -38.40 16.29
N LEU A 42 -0.68 -37.57 15.69
CA LEU A 42 0.68 -37.99 15.37
C LEU A 42 1.61 -37.92 16.59
N TYR A 43 1.54 -36.85 17.37
CA TYR A 43 2.27 -36.73 18.63
C TYR A 43 1.86 -37.84 19.61
N ASN A 44 0.55 -38.02 19.83
CA ASN A 44 0.02 -39.14 20.63
C ASN A 44 0.48 -40.52 20.14
N LYS A 45 0.53 -40.76 18.82
CA LYS A 45 1.06 -42.02 18.27
C LYS A 45 2.56 -42.17 18.60
N CYS A 46 3.37 -41.14 18.39
CA CYS A 46 4.80 -41.17 18.73
C CYS A 46 5.04 -41.28 20.24
N PHE A 47 4.21 -40.63 21.06
CA PHE A 47 4.24 -40.73 22.52
C PHE A 47 3.91 -42.17 22.97
N ARG A 48 2.86 -42.77 22.41
CA ARG A 48 2.48 -44.17 22.66
C ARG A 48 3.54 -45.17 22.18
N LEU A 49 4.37 -44.80 21.19
CA LEU A 49 5.54 -45.59 20.78
C LEU A 49 6.73 -45.47 21.74
N GLY A 50 6.68 -44.57 22.73
CA GLY A 50 7.74 -44.40 23.73
C GLY A 50 9.02 -43.77 23.21
N VAL A 51 8.99 -43.09 22.05
CA VAL A 51 10.18 -42.50 21.42
C VAL A 51 10.35 -41.00 21.73
N LEU A 52 9.32 -40.37 22.29
CA LEU A 52 9.34 -38.95 22.64
C LEU A 52 9.88 -38.71 24.06
N SER A 53 10.63 -37.62 24.23
CA SER A 53 11.02 -37.17 25.57
C SER A 53 9.84 -36.54 26.29
N GLN A 54 9.62 -36.92 27.56
CA GLN A 54 8.54 -36.36 28.39
C GLN A 54 8.76 -34.88 28.72
N ASP A 55 10.02 -34.46 28.87
CA ASP A 55 10.36 -33.06 29.18
C ASP A 55 10.43 -32.16 27.94
N GLY A 56 10.22 -32.74 26.74
CA GLY A 56 10.25 -32.00 25.47
C GLY A 56 11.66 -31.58 25.01
N TYR A 57 12.74 -32.13 25.59
CA TYR A 57 14.11 -31.86 25.16
C TYR A 57 14.77 -33.07 24.48
N CYS A 58 15.52 -32.83 23.40
CA CYS A 58 16.46 -33.83 22.88
C CYS A 58 17.77 -33.75 23.67
N ARG A 59 18.14 -34.85 24.33
CA ARG A 59 19.39 -34.95 25.12
C ARG A 59 20.34 -36.00 24.55
N PRO A 60 20.84 -35.85 23.32
CA PRO A 60 21.71 -36.85 22.73
C PRO A 60 22.98 -37.02 23.58
N PHE A 61 23.42 -38.27 23.75
CA PHE A 61 24.60 -38.68 24.52
C PHE A 61 24.53 -38.50 26.05
N ASP A 62 23.51 -37.83 26.57
CA ASP A 62 23.40 -37.49 28.00
C ASP A 62 22.90 -38.68 28.84
N LYS A 63 23.28 -38.72 30.11
CA LYS A 63 22.79 -39.73 31.06
C LYS A 63 21.26 -39.75 31.19
N ASP A 64 20.59 -38.61 31.05
CA ASP A 64 19.15 -38.41 31.23
C ASP A 64 18.39 -38.50 29.88
N ALA A 65 19.03 -39.02 28.83
CA ALA A 65 18.44 -39.26 27.52
C ALA A 65 17.29 -40.28 27.57
N CYS A 66 16.05 -39.82 27.42
CA CYS A 66 14.83 -40.63 27.48
C CYS A 66 13.98 -40.65 26.20
N GLY A 67 14.31 -39.84 25.19
CA GLY A 67 13.59 -39.74 23.93
C GLY A 67 13.99 -38.48 23.15
N TYR A 68 13.25 -38.17 22.08
CA TYR A 68 13.45 -36.94 21.31
C TYR A 68 12.24 -36.01 21.37
N SER A 69 12.47 -34.73 21.10
CA SER A 69 11.43 -33.73 20.90
C SER A 69 11.22 -33.49 19.41
N ARG A 70 9.98 -33.45 18.93
CA ARG A 70 9.68 -33.19 17.52
C ARG A 70 9.91 -31.72 17.20
N SER A 71 10.27 -31.44 15.95
CA SER A 71 10.48 -30.08 15.45
C SER A 71 10.07 -29.99 13.98
N GLU A 72 9.94 -28.77 13.49
CA GLU A 72 9.64 -28.48 12.08
C GLU A 72 10.81 -27.72 11.48
N ALA A 73 11.14 -28.03 10.23
CA ALA A 73 12.11 -27.26 9.47
C ALA A 73 11.82 -27.38 7.98
N ILE A 74 11.89 -26.25 7.28
CA ILE A 74 11.94 -26.21 5.82
C ILE A 74 13.35 -25.81 5.45
N ASN A 75 14.07 -26.69 4.75
CA ASN A 75 15.44 -26.45 4.30
C ASN A 75 15.56 -26.81 2.82
N CYS A 76 16.35 -26.01 2.10
CA CYS A 76 16.71 -26.25 0.70
C CYS A 76 18.23 -26.11 0.56
N LEU A 77 18.86 -27.10 -0.07
CA LEU A 77 20.25 -27.06 -0.49
C LEU A 77 20.28 -27.06 -2.02
N PHE A 78 21.06 -26.14 -2.58
CA PHE A 78 21.32 -26.11 -4.01
C PHE A 78 22.65 -26.82 -4.28
N LEU A 79 22.58 -27.90 -5.05
CA LEU A 79 23.73 -28.69 -5.47
C LEU A 79 24.09 -28.38 -6.91
N GLN A 80 25.37 -28.13 -7.16
CA GLN A 80 25.88 -27.88 -8.51
C GLN A 80 27.17 -28.66 -8.74
N ARG A 81 27.61 -28.72 -10.00
CA ARG A 81 29.00 -29.07 -10.30
C ARG A 81 29.89 -27.90 -9.89
N LYS A 82 31.08 -28.19 -9.38
CA LYS A 82 32.05 -27.19 -8.91
C LYS A 82 32.35 -26.12 -9.95
N ARG A 83 32.48 -26.51 -11.23
CA ARG A 83 32.76 -25.58 -12.34
C ARG A 83 31.67 -24.53 -12.58
N ASP A 84 30.44 -24.79 -12.16
CA ASP A 84 29.28 -23.91 -12.37
C ASP A 84 28.96 -23.08 -11.10
N ALA A 85 29.65 -23.33 -9.99
CA ALA A 85 29.34 -22.77 -8.69
C ALA A 85 30.10 -21.45 -8.44
N LYS A 86 29.37 -20.36 -8.17
CA LYS A 86 29.96 -19.08 -7.77
C LYS A 86 30.29 -18.99 -6.28
N ARG A 87 29.69 -19.87 -5.49
CA ARG A 87 29.97 -20.08 -4.07
C ARG A 87 30.00 -21.57 -3.78
N ILE A 88 30.84 -21.98 -2.85
CA ILE A 88 30.90 -23.36 -2.34
C ILE A 88 30.94 -23.31 -0.81
N TYR A 89 29.88 -23.80 -0.16
CA TYR A 89 29.86 -24.03 1.28
C TYR A 89 30.61 -25.31 1.65
N ALA A 90 30.41 -26.37 0.86
CA ALA A 90 31.11 -27.65 1.02
C ALA A 90 31.11 -28.46 -0.28
N SER A 91 32.12 -29.30 -0.47
CA SER A 91 32.10 -30.37 -1.45
C SER A 91 31.45 -31.62 -0.86
N VAL A 92 30.54 -32.26 -1.60
CA VAL A 92 29.94 -33.54 -1.22
C VAL A 92 30.86 -34.65 -1.70
N VAL A 93 31.66 -35.22 -0.79
CA VAL A 93 32.67 -36.24 -1.14
C VAL A 93 31.99 -37.54 -1.53
N TYR A 94 31.10 -38.02 -0.66
CA TYR A 94 30.37 -39.26 -0.90
C TYR A 94 29.14 -39.34 0.01
N SER A 95 28.12 -40.07 -0.44
CA SER A 95 26.93 -40.39 0.33
C SER A 95 26.48 -41.82 0.03
N LYS A 96 26.12 -42.59 1.05
CA LYS A 96 25.63 -43.95 0.89
C LYS A 96 24.46 -44.21 1.82
N THR A 97 23.55 -45.09 1.38
CA THR A 97 22.40 -45.52 2.16
C THR A 97 22.33 -47.04 2.26
N ASN A 98 21.74 -47.55 3.33
CA ASN A 98 21.30 -48.95 3.42
C ASN A 98 19.97 -49.04 4.21
N CYS A 99 19.52 -50.26 4.49
CA CYS A 99 18.29 -50.51 5.25
C CYS A 99 18.52 -51.64 6.27
N ASP A 100 18.01 -51.46 7.49
CA ASP A 100 18.10 -52.41 8.60
C ASP A 100 17.52 -53.80 8.29
N GLY A 101 16.53 -53.87 7.40
CA GLY A 101 15.82 -55.11 7.09
C GLY A 101 14.98 -55.63 8.26
N TYR A 102 14.85 -56.96 8.34
CA TYR A 102 14.08 -57.62 9.41
C TYR A 102 14.86 -57.61 10.73
N LYS A 103 14.16 -57.26 11.82
CA LYS A 103 14.69 -57.17 13.18
C LYS A 103 13.72 -57.87 14.14
N PRO A 104 14.18 -58.81 14.98
CA PRO A 104 13.31 -59.50 15.94
C PRO A 104 12.72 -58.58 17.01
N GLU A 105 13.37 -57.45 17.31
CA GLU A 105 12.94 -56.44 18.28
C GLU A 105 11.85 -55.50 17.73
N GLY A 106 11.53 -55.59 16.43
CA GLY A 106 10.51 -54.79 15.77
C GLY A 106 11.08 -53.69 14.85
N ILE A 107 10.17 -53.03 14.12
CA ILE A 107 10.53 -52.09 13.05
C ILE A 107 11.26 -50.83 13.57
N THR A 108 10.88 -50.34 14.75
CA THR A 108 11.39 -49.10 15.36
C THR A 108 12.78 -49.26 16.01
N TYR A 109 13.22 -50.49 16.25
CA TYR A 109 14.51 -50.75 16.88
C TYR A 109 15.66 -50.47 15.90
N PRO A 110 16.68 -49.66 16.20
CA PRO A 110 17.78 -49.40 15.27
C PRO A 110 18.78 -50.56 15.24
N SER A 111 19.21 -51.01 14.05
CA SER A 111 20.21 -52.08 13.93
C SER A 111 21.64 -51.54 13.87
N GLY A 112 22.34 -51.49 15.02
CA GLY A 112 23.75 -51.06 15.07
C GLY A 112 24.68 -51.90 14.20
N ASN A 113 24.38 -53.20 13.99
CA ASN A 113 25.13 -54.06 13.09
C ASN A 113 25.03 -53.61 11.62
N ILE A 114 23.85 -53.19 11.18
CA ILE A 114 23.63 -52.72 9.80
C ILE A 114 24.16 -51.29 9.61
N GLN A 115 24.07 -50.44 10.64
CA GLN A 115 24.75 -49.13 10.65
C GLN A 115 26.28 -49.29 10.58
N ARG A 116 26.86 -50.24 11.33
CA ARG A 116 28.28 -50.59 11.21
C ARG A 116 28.64 -51.06 9.81
N LYS A 117 27.80 -51.89 9.19
CA LYS A 117 28.01 -52.36 7.81
C LYS A 117 28.00 -51.19 6.82
N LEU A 118 27.07 -50.23 6.98
CA LEU A 118 27.03 -49.00 6.18
C LEU A 118 28.37 -48.26 6.23
N LEU A 119 28.87 -47.98 7.44
CA LEU A 119 30.13 -47.27 7.64
C LEU A 119 31.33 -48.05 7.07
N LEU A 120 31.42 -49.36 7.32
CA LEU A 120 32.51 -50.19 6.80
C LEU A 120 32.57 -50.19 5.27
N GLU A 121 31.43 -50.30 4.60
CA GLU A 121 31.41 -50.26 3.14
C GLU A 121 31.67 -48.85 2.61
N PHE A 122 31.12 -47.82 3.27
CA PHE A 122 31.32 -46.42 2.89
C PHE A 122 32.81 -46.05 2.86
N TYR A 123 33.55 -46.32 3.94
CA TYR A 123 34.97 -45.96 4.04
C TYR A 123 35.89 -46.87 3.21
N LYS A 124 35.40 -48.01 2.69
CA LYS A 124 36.13 -48.83 1.70
C LYS A 124 36.00 -48.30 0.27
N GLU A 125 34.97 -47.50 -0.01
CA GLU A 125 34.65 -47.02 -1.37
C GLU A 125 35.25 -45.64 -1.67
N ILE A 126 35.82 -44.97 -0.67
CA ILE A 126 36.42 -43.65 -0.77
C ILE A 126 37.91 -43.69 -0.37
N ASP A 127 38.69 -42.76 -0.89
CA ASP A 127 40.12 -42.61 -0.60
C ASP A 127 40.35 -41.69 0.63
N LEU A 128 39.52 -41.85 1.69
CA LEU A 128 39.65 -41.13 2.98
C LEU A 128 39.71 -42.13 4.13
N THR A 129 40.54 -41.83 5.13
CA THR A 129 40.68 -42.63 6.35
C THR A 129 39.86 -42.03 7.50
N PRO A 130 39.53 -42.83 8.53
CA PRO A 130 38.88 -42.29 9.73
C PRO A 130 39.64 -41.15 10.40
N ASN A 131 40.97 -41.04 10.25
CA ASN A 131 41.78 -39.95 10.82
C ASN A 131 41.59 -38.61 10.11
N ASP A 132 41.11 -38.60 8.87
CA ASP A 132 40.84 -37.36 8.10
C ASP A 132 39.59 -36.63 8.64
N LEU A 133 38.73 -37.33 9.39
CA LEU A 133 37.50 -36.79 9.93
C LEU A 133 37.77 -35.88 11.14
N GLY A 134 37.31 -34.63 11.05
CA GLY A 134 37.44 -33.65 12.14
C GLY A 134 36.26 -33.67 13.09
N TYR A 135 35.06 -33.95 12.58
CA TYR A 135 33.82 -33.93 13.35
C TYR A 135 32.78 -34.87 12.73
N LEU A 136 32.00 -35.54 13.57
CA LEU A 136 30.86 -36.34 13.16
C LEU A 136 29.57 -35.77 13.75
N GLU A 137 28.68 -35.36 12.87
CA GLU A 137 27.32 -34.94 13.20
C GLU A 137 26.41 -36.18 13.16
N ALA A 138 26.10 -36.72 14.34
CA ALA A 138 25.41 -37.99 14.51
C ALA A 138 23.89 -37.84 14.30
N HIS A 139 23.22 -38.96 14.04
CA HIS A 139 21.77 -38.98 14.07
C HIS A 139 21.25 -38.80 15.51
N CYS A 140 21.94 -39.36 16.51
CA CYS A 140 21.65 -39.39 17.94
C CYS A 140 20.60 -38.37 18.36
N THR A 141 19.49 -38.92 18.87
CA THR A 141 18.24 -38.22 19.09
C THR A 141 17.96 -38.02 20.58
N GLY A 142 18.74 -38.67 21.46
CA GLY A 142 18.47 -38.78 22.89
C GLY A 142 17.60 -39.98 23.25
N THR A 143 17.43 -40.94 22.33
CA THR A 143 16.64 -42.15 22.61
C THR A 143 17.43 -43.15 23.44
N VAL A 144 16.73 -43.88 24.32
CA VAL A 144 17.37 -44.80 25.27
C VAL A 144 18.18 -45.89 24.55
N VAL A 145 17.65 -46.41 23.45
CA VAL A 145 18.21 -47.51 22.65
C VAL A 145 19.04 -47.01 21.46
N GLY A 146 18.60 -45.97 20.77
CA GLY A 146 19.21 -45.56 19.50
C GLY A 146 20.60 -44.95 19.64
N ASP A 147 20.78 -44.06 20.62
CA ASP A 147 22.07 -43.42 20.87
C ASP A 147 23.18 -44.45 21.14
N PRO A 148 23.00 -45.46 22.03
CA PRO A 148 23.99 -46.53 22.21
C PRO A 148 24.32 -47.33 20.94
N GLU A 149 23.33 -47.73 20.15
CA GLU A 149 23.55 -48.55 18.95
C GLU A 149 24.34 -47.78 17.87
N GLU A 150 24.00 -46.52 17.64
CA GLU A 150 24.73 -45.65 16.71
C GLU A 150 26.16 -45.39 17.19
N CYS A 151 26.35 -44.99 18.45
CA CYS A 151 27.68 -44.74 18.99
C CYS A 151 28.58 -45.97 18.94
N LYS A 152 28.02 -47.17 19.15
CA LYS A 152 28.75 -48.43 19.02
C LYS A 152 29.17 -48.71 17.58
N ALA A 153 28.30 -48.44 16.61
CA ALA A 153 28.64 -48.56 15.19
C ALA A 153 29.78 -47.61 14.81
N ILE A 154 29.69 -46.33 15.22
CA ILE A 154 30.71 -45.30 15.02
C ILE A 154 32.04 -45.73 15.65
N ASP A 155 32.03 -46.15 16.92
CA ASP A 155 33.23 -46.55 17.65
C ASP A 155 33.98 -47.69 16.94
N SER A 156 33.22 -48.70 16.52
CA SER A 156 33.78 -49.91 15.92
C SER A 156 34.50 -49.68 14.58
N VAL A 157 34.08 -48.67 13.80
CA VAL A 157 34.62 -48.41 12.46
C VAL A 157 35.55 -47.20 12.46
N LEU A 158 35.18 -46.15 13.17
CA LEU A 158 35.85 -44.85 13.07
C LEU A 158 36.79 -44.58 14.23
N CYS A 159 36.47 -44.98 15.46
CA CYS A 159 37.30 -44.64 16.62
C CYS A 159 38.40 -45.67 16.89
N SER A 160 38.12 -46.95 16.65
CA SER A 160 39.10 -48.04 16.83
C SER A 160 40.36 -47.91 15.96
N GLN A 161 40.30 -47.13 14.88
CA GLN A 161 41.40 -46.88 13.95
C GLN A 161 42.09 -45.52 14.13
N ARG A 162 41.71 -44.76 15.17
CA ARG A 162 42.21 -43.40 15.41
C ARG A 162 43.20 -43.33 16.56
N GLN A 163 44.12 -42.38 16.44
CA GLN A 163 45.04 -41.99 17.52
C GLN A 163 44.46 -40.87 18.40
N GLU A 164 43.63 -40.01 17.81
CA GLU A 164 42.95 -38.91 18.50
C GLU A 164 41.45 -39.21 18.64
N PRO A 165 40.81 -38.79 19.75
CA PRO A 165 39.37 -38.89 19.89
C PRO A 165 38.62 -38.25 18.71
N LEU A 166 37.45 -38.80 18.39
CA LEU A 166 36.55 -38.22 17.39
C LEU A 166 35.56 -37.28 18.08
N LEU A 167 35.53 -36.02 17.62
CA LEU A 167 34.52 -35.05 18.05
C LEU A 167 33.16 -35.43 17.48
N VAL A 168 32.13 -35.42 18.32
CA VAL A 168 30.76 -35.79 17.94
C VAL A 168 29.74 -34.77 18.46
N GLY A 169 28.63 -34.62 17.73
CA GLY A 169 27.47 -33.86 18.20
C GLY A 169 26.19 -34.20 17.44
N SER A 170 25.11 -33.49 17.75
CA SER A 170 23.81 -33.61 17.10
C SER A 170 23.03 -32.30 17.25
N VAL A 171 22.68 -31.70 16.11
CA VAL A 171 21.88 -30.48 15.96
C VAL A 171 20.50 -30.63 16.59
N LYS A 172 20.04 -31.87 16.76
CA LYS A 172 18.72 -32.17 17.35
C LYS A 172 18.63 -31.71 18.80
N SER A 173 19.77 -31.59 19.50
CA SER A 173 19.80 -30.94 20.81
C SER A 173 19.41 -29.46 20.75
N ASN A 174 19.80 -28.75 19.69
CA ASN A 174 19.57 -27.32 19.50
C ASN A 174 18.18 -26.99 18.95
N ILE A 175 17.70 -27.79 18.00
CA ILE A 175 16.48 -27.44 17.23
C ILE A 175 15.35 -28.46 17.38
N GLY A 176 15.55 -29.53 18.15
CA GLY A 176 14.67 -30.70 18.15
C GLY A 176 14.88 -31.61 16.93
N HIS A 177 14.15 -32.72 16.86
CA HIS A 177 14.20 -33.65 15.74
C HIS A 177 13.18 -33.26 14.66
N SER A 178 13.67 -32.68 13.57
CA SER A 178 12.83 -32.26 12.42
C SER A 178 12.47 -33.40 11.45
N GLU A 179 12.36 -34.62 11.98
CA GLU A 179 12.00 -35.86 11.27
C GLU A 179 12.62 -35.99 9.85
N PRO A 180 11.90 -35.98 8.69
CA PRO A 180 12.53 -36.10 7.37
C PRO A 180 13.57 -35.00 7.08
N ALA A 181 13.41 -33.80 7.61
CA ALA A 181 14.30 -32.68 7.37
C ALA A 181 15.60 -32.75 8.19
N SER A 182 15.69 -33.68 9.15
CA SER A 182 16.78 -33.72 10.14
C SER A 182 18.17 -33.92 9.53
N GLY A 183 18.30 -34.77 8.51
CA GLY A 183 19.57 -34.95 7.80
C GLY A 183 20.05 -33.66 7.12
N ILE A 184 19.14 -32.88 6.54
CA ILE A 184 19.47 -31.60 5.90
C ILE A 184 19.86 -30.56 6.96
N CYS A 185 19.18 -30.50 8.11
CA CYS A 185 19.58 -29.64 9.24
C CYS A 185 21.03 -29.93 9.68
N SER A 186 21.41 -31.20 9.75
CA SER A 186 22.77 -31.62 10.09
C SER A 186 23.80 -31.21 9.01
N LEU A 187 23.46 -31.31 7.72
CA LEU A 187 24.31 -30.79 6.63
C LEU A 187 24.48 -29.26 6.72
N VAL A 188 23.41 -28.52 7.01
CA VAL A 188 23.46 -27.06 7.19
C VAL A 188 24.37 -26.67 8.36
N LYS A 189 24.27 -27.37 9.51
CA LYS A 189 25.19 -27.18 10.64
C LYS A 189 26.65 -27.42 10.25
N ALA A 190 26.92 -28.47 9.48
CA ALA A 190 28.26 -28.75 8.96
C ALA A 190 28.77 -27.63 8.02
N CYS A 191 27.92 -27.11 7.13
CA CYS A 191 28.27 -25.98 6.28
C CYS A 191 28.58 -24.71 7.09
N PHE A 192 27.81 -24.40 8.14
CA PHE A 192 28.15 -23.29 9.04
C PHE A 192 29.47 -23.50 9.78
N ALA A 193 29.80 -24.74 10.15
CA ALA A 193 31.08 -25.06 10.75
C ALA A 193 32.26 -24.81 9.80
N PHE A 194 32.09 -25.07 8.49
CA PHE A 194 33.10 -24.71 7.49
C PHE A 194 33.23 -23.20 7.26
N GLU A 195 32.12 -22.46 7.24
CA GLU A 195 32.13 -21.02 7.02
C GLU A 195 32.73 -20.23 8.19
N THR A 196 32.51 -20.70 9.42
CA THR A 196 32.99 -20.05 10.65
C THR A 196 34.31 -20.62 11.16
N GLY A 197 34.68 -21.83 10.74
CA GLY A 197 35.77 -22.59 11.34
C GLY A 197 35.46 -23.13 12.74
N LEU A 198 34.21 -23.05 13.20
CA LEU A 198 33.78 -23.37 14.56
C LEU A 198 32.62 -24.38 14.55
N ILE A 199 32.71 -25.39 15.42
CA ILE A 199 31.65 -26.37 15.65
C ILE A 199 30.70 -25.83 16.72
N ALA A 200 29.41 -25.75 16.39
CA ALA A 200 28.38 -25.32 17.33
C ALA A 200 28.17 -26.35 18.46
N PRO A 201 28.03 -25.91 19.73
CA PRO A 201 27.89 -26.79 20.87
C PRO A 201 26.57 -27.58 20.87
N ASN A 202 26.66 -28.83 21.32
CA ASN A 202 25.53 -29.62 21.77
C ASN A 202 24.99 -29.04 23.07
N ILE A 203 23.73 -28.64 23.07
CA ILE A 203 23.04 -28.15 24.26
C ILE A 203 22.30 -29.29 24.97
N ASN A 204 21.72 -29.03 26.14
CA ASN A 204 21.01 -30.03 26.95
C ASN A 204 21.87 -31.24 27.38
N PHE A 205 23.19 -31.08 27.38
CA PHE A 205 24.18 -32.09 27.75
C PHE A 205 24.88 -31.70 29.06
N THR A 206 24.84 -32.59 30.03
CA THR A 206 25.33 -32.43 31.40
C THR A 206 26.43 -33.45 31.72
N GLU A 207 26.13 -34.74 31.60
CA GLU A 207 27.07 -35.84 31.85
C GLU A 207 26.89 -36.92 30.78
N VAL A 208 28.00 -37.57 30.39
CA VAL A 208 27.97 -38.69 29.43
C VAL A 208 27.12 -39.87 29.93
N LYS A 209 26.35 -40.46 29.03
CA LYS A 209 25.66 -41.73 29.27
C LYS A 209 26.67 -42.87 29.34
N ARG A 210 27.06 -43.27 30.56
CA ARG A 210 28.14 -44.26 30.80
C ARG A 210 27.90 -45.65 30.19
N THR A 211 26.66 -45.99 29.83
CA THR A 211 26.37 -47.24 29.09
C THR A 211 26.98 -47.24 27.68
N ILE A 212 27.32 -46.07 27.15
CA ILE A 212 28.02 -45.89 25.88
C ILE A 212 29.52 -45.86 26.15
N LYS A 213 30.19 -47.02 26.01
CA LYS A 213 31.62 -47.19 26.34
C LYS A 213 32.54 -46.17 25.68
N ALA A 214 32.33 -45.88 24.40
CA ALA A 214 33.19 -44.96 23.64
C ALA A 214 33.18 -43.53 24.21
N LEU A 215 32.06 -43.08 24.79
CA LEU A 215 31.96 -41.80 25.48
C LEU A 215 32.61 -41.86 26.87
N ALA A 216 32.37 -42.93 27.63
CA ALA A 216 32.94 -43.12 28.96
C ALA A 216 34.47 -43.23 28.94
N GLU A 217 35.04 -43.83 27.89
CA GLU A 217 36.47 -44.02 27.67
C GLU A 217 37.13 -42.82 26.94
N GLY A 218 36.35 -41.81 26.54
CA GLY A 218 36.86 -40.60 25.86
C GLY A 218 37.32 -40.81 24.42
N ARG A 219 36.97 -41.92 23.76
CA ARG A 219 37.24 -42.16 22.33
C ARG A 219 36.32 -41.35 21.43
N LEU A 220 35.10 -41.11 21.90
CA LEU A 220 34.16 -40.12 21.38
C LEU A 220 34.03 -38.96 22.37
N VAL A 221 34.12 -37.73 21.87
CA VAL A 221 34.03 -36.52 22.71
C VAL A 221 32.90 -35.65 22.19
N VAL A 222 31.88 -35.44 23.04
CA VAL A 222 30.75 -34.56 22.73
C VAL A 222 31.21 -33.12 22.73
N VAL A 223 30.93 -32.39 21.66
CA VAL A 223 31.23 -30.96 21.55
C VAL A 223 30.23 -30.16 22.39
N LYS A 224 30.58 -29.85 23.64
CA LYS A 224 29.72 -29.09 24.58
C LYS A 224 29.95 -27.57 24.57
N ASP A 225 31.10 -27.13 24.06
CA ASP A 225 31.52 -25.73 23.95
C ASP A 225 31.77 -25.38 22.47
N VAL A 226 31.82 -24.08 22.14
CA VAL A 226 32.21 -23.62 20.80
C VAL A 226 33.65 -24.07 20.54
N THR A 227 33.82 -25.04 19.64
CA THR A 227 35.11 -25.74 19.44
C THR A 227 35.64 -25.48 18.02
N PRO A 228 36.91 -25.09 17.81
CA PRO A 228 37.50 -25.00 16.48
C PRO A 228 37.40 -26.31 15.69
N LEU A 229 37.04 -26.24 14.41
CA LEU A 229 36.98 -27.41 13.54
C LEU A 229 38.41 -27.89 13.23
N PRO A 230 38.84 -29.09 13.70
CA PRO A 230 40.25 -29.46 13.64
C PRO A 230 40.71 -29.93 12.25
N LYS A 231 39.80 -30.48 11.44
CA LYS A 231 40.11 -31.05 10.11
C LYS A 231 39.01 -30.70 9.11
N PRO A 232 39.31 -30.62 7.80
CA PRO A 232 38.40 -30.09 6.79
C PRO A 232 37.30 -31.06 6.35
N CYS A 233 37.12 -32.20 7.02
CA CYS A 233 36.09 -33.19 6.70
C CYS A 233 35.10 -33.34 7.86
N ILE A 234 33.81 -33.30 7.54
CA ILE A 234 32.70 -33.53 8.48
C ILE A 234 31.82 -34.65 7.93
N ALA A 235 31.47 -35.61 8.78
CA ALA A 235 30.57 -36.70 8.45
C ALA A 235 29.19 -36.44 9.05
N VAL A 236 28.14 -36.88 8.37
CA VAL A 236 26.74 -36.70 8.79
C VAL A 236 26.00 -38.03 8.72
N ASN A 237 25.33 -38.39 9.81
CA ASN A 237 24.40 -39.52 9.90
C ASN A 237 22.94 -39.06 9.89
N SER A 238 22.07 -39.82 9.23
CA SER A 238 20.62 -39.65 9.32
C SER A 238 19.92 -40.99 9.19
N PHE A 239 19.24 -41.42 10.24
CA PHE A 239 18.58 -42.72 10.32
C PHE A 239 17.08 -42.54 10.53
N GLY A 240 16.26 -43.08 9.63
CA GLY A 240 14.82 -43.08 9.78
C GLY A 240 14.39 -44.19 10.75
N PHE A 241 13.39 -43.94 11.59
CA PHE A 241 12.91 -44.94 12.56
C PHE A 241 12.44 -46.26 11.92
N GLY A 242 12.07 -46.25 10.63
CA GLY A 242 11.76 -47.46 9.85
C GLY A 242 12.98 -48.30 9.44
N GLY A 243 14.20 -47.86 9.76
CA GLY A 243 15.45 -48.56 9.48
C GLY A 243 16.19 -48.12 8.20
N ALA A 244 15.77 -47.03 7.55
CA ALA A 244 16.49 -46.48 6.40
C ALA A 244 17.66 -45.59 6.89
N ASN A 245 18.89 -45.98 6.58
CA ASN A 245 20.08 -45.31 7.10
C ASN A 245 20.83 -44.58 5.99
N ALA A 246 21.35 -43.39 6.28
CA ALA A 246 22.21 -42.62 5.39
C ALA A 246 23.46 -42.11 6.11
N HIS A 247 24.59 -42.14 5.40
CA HIS A 247 25.86 -41.54 5.81
C HIS A 247 26.43 -40.69 4.68
N ALA A 248 26.98 -39.53 4.99
CA ALA A 248 27.64 -38.65 4.02
C ALA A 248 28.90 -37.99 4.61
N ILE A 249 29.87 -37.67 3.75
CA ILE A 249 31.02 -36.83 4.10
C ILE A 249 31.01 -35.55 3.26
N LEU A 250 31.17 -34.43 3.94
CA LEU A 250 31.42 -33.12 3.37
C LEU A 250 32.87 -32.70 3.59
N LYS A 251 33.43 -31.96 2.63
CA LYS A 251 34.77 -31.38 2.72
C LYS A 251 34.73 -29.87 2.53
N ALA A 252 35.49 -29.15 3.36
CA ALA A 252 35.56 -27.70 3.32
C ALA A 252 36.17 -27.19 2.00
N HIS A 253 35.65 -26.07 1.48
CA HIS A 253 36.28 -25.38 0.35
C HIS A 253 37.66 -24.82 0.76
N PRO A 254 38.75 -25.01 -0.01
CA PRO A 254 40.09 -24.63 0.45
C PRO A 254 40.37 -23.12 0.45
N LYS A 255 39.69 -22.33 -0.40
CA LYS A 255 39.92 -20.88 -0.51
C LYS A 255 39.46 -20.17 0.77
N SER A 256 40.38 -19.48 1.43
CA SER A 256 40.14 -18.74 2.67
C SER A 256 40.19 -17.23 2.41
N LYS A 257 39.43 -16.46 3.19
CA LYS A 257 39.34 -15.01 3.05
C LYS A 257 40.66 -14.33 3.44
N VAL A 258 41.16 -13.44 2.58
CA VAL A 258 42.32 -12.57 2.88
C VAL A 258 41.81 -11.17 3.22
N ASN A 259 42.32 -10.57 4.29
CA ASN A 259 42.01 -9.19 4.72
C ASN A 259 40.50 -8.84 4.68
N TYR A 260 39.64 -9.75 5.16
CA TYR A 260 38.18 -9.60 5.16
C TYR A 260 37.53 -9.38 3.77
N GLY A 261 38.26 -9.59 2.67
CA GLY A 261 37.79 -9.33 1.31
C GLY A 261 37.77 -7.86 0.91
N ILE A 262 38.45 -6.99 1.68
CA ILE A 262 38.50 -5.55 1.40
C ILE A 262 39.14 -5.31 0.04
N PRO A 263 38.51 -4.54 -0.86
CA PRO A 263 39.11 -4.18 -2.14
C PRO A 263 40.47 -3.48 -1.97
N GLU A 264 41.39 -3.78 -2.88
CA GLU A 264 42.73 -3.16 -2.90
C GLU A 264 42.72 -1.71 -3.42
N ASP A 265 41.64 -1.29 -4.07
CA ASP A 265 41.46 0.06 -4.61
C ASP A 265 40.54 0.95 -3.74
N ASN A 266 40.56 2.25 -4.02
CA ASN A 266 39.77 3.27 -3.31
C ASN A 266 38.44 3.64 -4.00
N LEU A 267 38.00 2.87 -5.00
CA LEU A 267 36.77 3.17 -5.74
C LEU A 267 35.54 2.77 -4.91
N PRO A 268 34.56 3.65 -4.66
CA PRO A 268 33.32 3.25 -4.00
C PRO A 268 32.60 2.14 -4.79
N ARG A 269 31.97 1.22 -4.07
CA ARG A 269 31.23 0.10 -4.66
C ARG A 269 29.74 0.44 -4.75
N ILE A 270 29.20 0.46 -5.96
CA ILE A 270 27.75 0.54 -6.19
C ILE A 270 27.14 -0.86 -6.22
N VAL A 271 26.01 -1.00 -5.54
CA VAL A 271 25.15 -2.18 -5.58
C VAL A 271 23.76 -1.72 -5.99
N THR A 272 23.26 -2.27 -7.08
CA THR A 272 21.87 -2.15 -7.50
C THR A 272 21.09 -3.35 -6.98
N TRP A 273 19.86 -3.16 -6.53
CA TRP A 273 19.04 -4.26 -6.02
C TRP A 273 17.55 -4.06 -6.26
N ALA A 274 16.86 -5.14 -6.63
CA ALA A 274 15.42 -5.17 -6.81
C ALA A 274 14.76 -6.07 -5.75
N GLY A 275 13.62 -5.63 -5.22
CA GLY A 275 12.87 -6.31 -4.17
C GLY A 275 11.36 -6.24 -4.37
N ARG A 276 10.63 -7.06 -3.60
CA ARG A 276 9.16 -7.03 -3.55
C ARG A 276 8.62 -5.85 -2.74
N THR A 277 9.40 -5.40 -1.76
CA THR A 277 9.11 -4.27 -0.89
C THR A 277 10.33 -3.35 -0.78
N GLU A 278 10.12 -2.11 -0.36
CA GLU A 278 11.21 -1.17 -0.05
C GLU A 278 12.16 -1.75 1.03
N ASP A 279 11.58 -2.34 2.09
CA ASP A 279 12.34 -2.98 3.17
C ASP A 279 13.23 -4.13 2.68
N ALA A 280 12.81 -4.89 1.67
CA ALA A 280 13.61 -5.96 1.11
C ALA A 280 14.88 -5.45 0.42
N VAL A 281 14.82 -4.27 -0.21
CA VAL A 281 15.98 -3.61 -0.80
C VAL A 281 16.88 -3.05 0.31
N ASN A 282 16.29 -2.38 1.30
CA ASN A 282 17.03 -1.81 2.41
C ASN A 282 17.76 -2.87 3.27
N GLU A 283 17.18 -4.07 3.46
CA GLU A 283 17.82 -5.14 4.23
C GLU A 283 19.12 -5.62 3.60
N ILE A 284 19.21 -5.65 2.27
CA ILE A 284 20.46 -5.97 1.55
C ILE A 284 21.51 -4.91 1.82
N PHE A 285 21.13 -3.63 1.72
CA PHE A 285 22.04 -2.53 1.99
C PHE A 285 22.51 -2.54 3.45
N ASN A 286 21.60 -2.75 4.40
CA ASN A 286 21.92 -2.88 5.83
C ASN A 286 22.85 -4.08 6.09
N GLY A 287 22.67 -5.19 5.35
CA GLY A 287 23.55 -6.35 5.39
C GLY A 287 24.99 -6.02 4.98
N ILE A 288 25.17 -5.14 3.99
CA ILE A 288 26.50 -4.66 3.56
C ILE A 288 27.13 -3.77 4.65
N GLU A 289 26.38 -2.81 5.19
CA GLU A 289 26.89 -1.86 6.20
C GLU A 289 27.34 -2.49 7.50
N LYS A 290 26.78 -3.64 7.89
CA LYS A 290 27.14 -4.31 9.15
C LYS A 290 28.56 -4.88 9.16
N LYS A 291 29.27 -4.88 8.03
CA LYS A 291 30.57 -5.56 7.84
C LYS A 291 31.56 -4.68 7.08
N PRO A 292 32.86 -5.01 7.12
CA PRO A 292 33.84 -4.46 6.17
C PRO A 292 33.37 -4.64 4.73
N LEU A 293 33.77 -3.72 3.86
CA LEU A 293 33.39 -3.76 2.44
C LEU A 293 34.02 -4.98 1.76
N ASP A 294 33.24 -6.04 1.55
CA ASP A 294 33.73 -7.31 1.01
C ASP A 294 33.48 -7.40 -0.51
N ALA A 295 34.56 -7.34 -1.31
CA ALA A 295 34.51 -7.39 -2.76
C ALA A 295 33.85 -8.67 -3.31
N GLU A 296 34.09 -9.83 -2.68
CA GLU A 296 33.50 -11.09 -3.14
C GLU A 296 32.00 -11.15 -2.81
N PHE A 297 31.58 -10.59 -1.66
CA PHE A 297 30.17 -10.48 -1.31
C PHE A 297 29.43 -9.54 -2.25
N ILE A 298 30.00 -8.36 -2.53
CA ILE A 298 29.46 -7.43 -3.52
C ILE A 298 29.37 -8.09 -4.90
N GLY A 299 30.41 -8.84 -5.32
CA GLY A 299 30.42 -9.56 -6.59
C GLY A 299 29.27 -10.57 -6.71
N LEU A 300 28.92 -11.28 -5.63
CA LEU A 300 27.76 -12.17 -5.64
C LEU A 300 26.43 -11.42 -5.75
N LEU A 301 26.28 -10.28 -5.06
CA LEU A 301 25.07 -9.47 -5.15
C LEU A 301 24.89 -8.88 -6.55
N GLN A 302 25.97 -8.33 -7.13
CA GLN A 302 25.98 -7.83 -8.49
C GLN A 302 25.63 -8.93 -9.49
N ASN A 303 26.14 -10.14 -9.27
CA ASN A 303 25.84 -11.27 -10.14
C ASN A 303 24.36 -11.68 -10.15
N ILE A 304 23.67 -11.60 -9.01
CA ILE A 304 22.23 -11.87 -8.93
C ILE A 304 21.42 -10.88 -9.77
N GLN A 305 21.90 -9.64 -9.87
CA GLN A 305 21.23 -8.53 -10.54
C GLN A 305 21.74 -8.31 -11.98
N GLU A 306 22.45 -9.27 -12.55
CA GLU A 306 22.81 -9.27 -13.99
C GLU A 306 21.57 -9.44 -14.87
N GLU A 307 20.55 -10.14 -14.37
CA GLU A 307 19.31 -10.42 -15.08
C GLU A 307 18.11 -9.85 -14.32
N GLU A 308 17.09 -9.42 -15.06
CA GLU A 308 15.85 -8.90 -14.47
C GLU A 308 15.00 -10.04 -13.91
N VAL A 309 14.60 -9.93 -12.65
CA VAL A 309 13.70 -10.88 -11.99
C VAL A 309 12.28 -10.31 -11.97
N SER A 310 11.32 -11.06 -12.52
CA SER A 310 9.92 -10.66 -12.58
C SER A 310 9.31 -10.49 -11.18
N GLY A 311 8.34 -9.57 -11.06
CA GLY A 311 7.60 -9.31 -9.83
C GLY A 311 8.33 -8.41 -8.83
N MET A 312 9.57 -7.98 -9.07
CA MET A 312 10.27 -7.03 -8.20
C MET A 312 9.84 -5.60 -8.49
N VAL A 313 8.92 -5.07 -7.68
CA VAL A 313 8.28 -3.75 -7.87
C VAL A 313 9.01 -2.60 -7.17
N PHE A 314 10.08 -2.88 -6.43
CA PHE A 314 10.99 -1.86 -5.90
C PHE A 314 12.38 -2.06 -6.48
N ARG A 315 13.03 -0.96 -6.82
CA ARG A 315 14.44 -0.93 -7.24
C ARG A 315 15.16 0.15 -6.45
N GLY A 316 16.39 -0.14 -6.05
CA GLY A 316 17.24 0.83 -5.38
C GLY A 316 18.71 0.61 -5.68
N TYR A 317 19.52 1.55 -5.24
CA TYR A 317 20.97 1.45 -5.27
C TYR A 317 21.59 1.97 -3.98
N GLY A 318 22.72 1.38 -3.60
CA GLY A 318 23.58 1.84 -2.52
C GLY A 318 25.01 2.00 -3.01
N ILE A 319 25.68 3.08 -2.61
CA ILE A 319 27.09 3.33 -2.88
C ILE A 319 27.85 3.29 -1.56
N PHE A 320 28.85 2.41 -1.47
CA PHE A 320 29.55 2.09 -0.24
C PHE A 320 31.05 2.42 -0.35
N GLY A 321 31.58 3.12 0.65
CA GLY A 321 32.98 3.52 0.73
C GLY A 321 33.82 2.52 1.52
N ASN A 322 35.07 2.30 1.11
CA ASN A 322 36.02 1.51 1.87
C ASN A 322 36.32 2.20 3.22
N ASN A 323 36.25 1.45 4.31
CA ASN A 323 36.53 1.91 5.68
C ASN A 323 37.51 0.96 6.41
N GLY A 324 38.37 0.26 5.66
CA GLY A 324 39.28 -0.76 6.20
C GLY A 324 38.52 -1.91 6.88
N ASN A 325 39.03 -2.38 8.01
CA ASN A 325 38.45 -3.50 8.78
C ASN A 325 37.22 -3.11 9.61
N GLN A 326 36.74 -1.86 9.49
CA GLN A 326 35.54 -1.38 10.16
C GLN A 326 34.31 -1.56 9.26
N PRO A 327 33.09 -1.53 9.83
CA PRO A 327 31.85 -1.48 9.05
C PRO A 327 31.91 -0.41 7.95
N THR A 328 31.53 -0.79 6.73
CA THR A 328 31.54 0.11 5.57
C THR A 328 30.51 1.23 5.73
N LYS A 329 30.80 2.41 5.17
CA LYS A 329 29.89 3.55 5.21
C LYS A 329 29.10 3.64 3.91
N SER A 330 27.78 3.76 4.01
CA SER A 330 26.99 4.23 2.86
C SER A 330 27.28 5.70 2.61
N LEU A 331 27.63 6.00 1.37
CA LEU A 331 27.82 7.36 0.87
C LEU A 331 26.51 7.91 0.29
N VAL A 332 25.74 7.05 -0.39
CA VAL A 332 24.45 7.34 -1.00
C VAL A 332 23.59 6.09 -0.97
N ARG A 333 22.30 6.25 -0.72
CA ARG A 333 21.27 5.22 -0.90
C ARG A 333 20.01 5.87 -1.46
N ASN A 334 19.31 5.13 -2.32
CA ASN A 334 17.97 5.48 -2.74
C ASN A 334 17.22 4.20 -3.11
N VAL A 335 15.91 4.21 -2.88
CA VAL A 335 14.98 3.13 -3.23
C VAL A 335 13.71 3.79 -3.72
N GLN A 336 13.15 3.30 -4.81
CA GLN A 336 11.88 3.77 -5.33
C GLN A 336 11.02 2.63 -5.87
N HIS A 337 9.71 2.90 -5.92
CA HIS A 337 8.78 2.03 -6.62
C HIS A 337 9.06 2.07 -8.14
N TYR A 338 9.18 0.90 -8.74
CA TYR A 338 9.42 0.70 -10.16
C TYR A 338 8.11 0.28 -10.84
N THR A 339 7.63 1.13 -11.75
CA THR A 339 6.33 0.95 -12.43
C THR A 339 6.35 -0.09 -13.56
N GLY A 340 7.49 -0.73 -13.84
CA GLY A 340 7.64 -1.67 -14.97
C GLY A 340 7.74 -1.01 -16.35
N LEU A 341 7.75 0.33 -16.42
CA LEU A 341 7.80 1.08 -17.67
C LEU A 341 9.19 0.98 -18.33
N LYS A 342 9.26 0.36 -19.51
CA LYS A 342 10.45 0.40 -20.38
C LYS A 342 10.50 1.74 -21.12
N ARG A 343 11.65 2.41 -21.06
CA ARG A 343 11.87 3.74 -21.65
C ARG A 343 12.97 3.68 -22.71
N PRO A 344 12.76 4.25 -23.91
CA PRO A 344 13.84 4.43 -24.87
C PRO A 344 14.96 5.28 -24.27
N ILE A 345 16.22 4.87 -24.46
CA ILE A 345 17.40 5.55 -23.94
C ILE A 345 17.95 6.51 -24.99
N VAL A 346 18.09 7.78 -24.61
CA VAL A 346 18.63 8.84 -25.47
C VAL A 346 19.92 9.36 -24.87
N TRP A 347 21.01 9.27 -25.62
CA TRP A 347 22.28 9.92 -25.25
C TRP A 347 22.32 11.33 -25.81
N VAL A 348 22.46 12.30 -24.91
CA VAL A 348 22.48 13.74 -25.24
C VAL A 348 23.88 14.28 -24.99
N PHE A 349 24.53 14.81 -26.02
CA PHE A 349 25.86 15.39 -25.92
C PHE A 349 25.79 16.91 -25.93
N SER A 350 26.12 17.54 -24.80
CA SER A 350 26.09 19.01 -24.67
C SER A 350 27.34 19.66 -25.23
N GLY A 351 27.17 20.89 -25.72
CA GLY A 351 28.22 21.65 -26.38
C GLY A 351 28.95 22.64 -25.48
N MET A 352 29.39 23.74 -26.08
CA MET A 352 30.10 24.82 -25.40
C MET A 352 29.28 25.40 -24.25
N GLY A 353 29.95 25.72 -23.15
CA GLY A 353 29.33 26.22 -21.92
C GLY A 353 29.22 25.16 -20.82
N SER A 354 29.52 23.89 -21.12
CA SER A 354 29.58 22.80 -20.11
C SER A 354 30.92 22.70 -19.38
N GLN A 355 32.00 23.29 -19.91
CA GLN A 355 33.34 23.22 -19.33
C GLN A 355 33.47 23.98 -18.00
N TRP A 356 34.38 23.54 -17.13
CA TRP A 356 34.74 24.20 -15.87
C TRP A 356 36.05 23.62 -15.33
N ASN A 357 36.75 24.34 -14.43
CA ASN A 357 37.97 23.86 -13.79
C ASN A 357 37.74 22.52 -13.07
N GLU A 358 38.73 21.63 -13.03
CA GLU A 358 38.63 20.29 -12.41
C GLU A 358 37.55 19.34 -12.97
N MET A 359 36.96 19.63 -14.14
CA MET A 359 35.83 18.86 -14.67
C MET A 359 36.10 17.36 -14.95
N GLY A 360 37.37 16.96 -15.05
CA GLY A 360 37.77 15.55 -15.18
C GLY A 360 38.42 14.97 -13.91
N ALA A 361 38.74 15.79 -12.91
CA ALA A 361 39.66 15.43 -11.83
C ALA A 361 39.20 14.22 -11.00
N SER A 362 37.98 14.25 -10.47
CA SER A 362 37.48 13.13 -9.65
C SER A 362 37.21 11.88 -10.49
N LEU A 363 36.82 12.04 -11.77
CA LEU A 363 36.50 10.90 -12.65
C LEU A 363 37.74 10.08 -13.01
N MET A 364 38.94 10.66 -12.92
CA MET A 364 40.20 9.94 -13.09
C MET A 364 40.37 8.77 -12.11
N MET A 365 39.58 8.65 -11.04
CA MET A 365 39.61 7.47 -10.17
C MET A 365 39.00 6.22 -10.83
N ILE A 366 38.14 6.38 -11.84
CA ILE A 366 37.51 5.28 -12.57
C ILE A 366 38.50 4.79 -13.64
N PRO A 367 38.97 3.52 -13.61
CA PRO A 367 40.04 3.04 -14.50
C PRO A 367 39.75 3.24 -15.98
N ARG A 368 38.52 2.94 -16.43
CA ARG A 368 38.14 3.08 -17.84
C ARG A 368 38.18 4.53 -18.31
N PHE A 369 37.72 5.48 -17.49
CA PHE A 369 37.79 6.90 -17.81
C PHE A 369 39.24 7.36 -17.94
N ARG A 370 40.09 7.00 -16.96
CA ARG A 370 41.52 7.33 -16.98
C ARG A 370 42.19 6.84 -18.27
N GLN A 371 41.94 5.60 -18.66
CA GLN A 371 42.48 5.02 -19.90
C GLN A 371 42.09 5.85 -21.14
N SER A 372 40.84 6.26 -21.25
CA SER A 372 40.36 7.10 -22.37
C SER A 372 41.01 8.49 -22.38
N ILE A 373 41.24 9.08 -21.21
CA ILE A 373 41.95 10.35 -21.07
C ILE A 373 43.43 10.20 -21.45
N GLU A 374 44.10 9.11 -21.07
CA GLU A 374 45.49 8.83 -21.43
C GLU A 374 45.67 8.69 -22.95
N ILE A 375 44.76 7.99 -23.63
CA ILE A 375 44.75 7.89 -25.11
C ILE A 375 44.59 9.27 -25.74
N SER A 376 43.63 10.05 -25.24
CA SER A 376 43.36 11.42 -25.72
C SER A 376 44.56 12.35 -25.46
N HIS A 377 45.20 12.23 -24.30
CA HIS A 377 46.38 13.00 -23.91
C HIS A 377 47.55 12.70 -24.84
N ASN A 378 47.89 11.42 -25.02
CA ASN A 378 48.98 10.99 -25.90
C ASN A 378 48.77 11.44 -27.35
N THR A 379 47.51 11.53 -27.80
CA THR A 379 47.16 12.06 -29.12
C THR A 379 47.43 13.57 -29.25
N LEU A 380 47.29 14.32 -28.15
CA LEU A 380 47.46 15.78 -28.11
C LEU A 380 48.87 16.24 -27.72
N VAL A 381 49.69 15.38 -27.11
CA VAL A 381 51.09 15.69 -26.75
C VAL A 381 51.90 16.21 -27.96
N PRO A 382 51.85 15.58 -29.17
CA PRO A 382 52.55 16.10 -30.36
C PRO A 382 52.02 17.45 -30.84
N LYS A 383 50.85 17.90 -30.36
CA LYS A 383 50.26 19.21 -30.65
C LYS A 383 50.58 20.26 -29.58
N GLY A 384 51.38 19.90 -28.56
CA GLY A 384 51.83 20.80 -27.51
C GLY A 384 50.80 21.05 -26.41
N LEU A 385 49.80 20.17 -26.24
CA LEU A 385 48.79 20.29 -25.18
C LEU A 385 48.97 19.22 -24.10
N ASP A 386 48.95 19.65 -22.84
CA ASP A 386 48.83 18.78 -21.68
C ASP A 386 47.36 18.64 -21.26
N LEU A 387 46.69 17.63 -21.82
CA LEU A 387 45.28 17.38 -21.52
C LEU A 387 45.02 17.03 -20.05
N ILE A 388 45.94 16.33 -19.37
CA ILE A 388 45.73 15.92 -17.99
C ILE A 388 45.68 17.16 -17.12
N ASN A 389 46.65 18.06 -17.27
CA ASN A 389 46.65 19.35 -16.59
C ASN A 389 45.40 20.19 -16.92
N ILE A 390 44.94 20.22 -18.19
CA ILE A 390 43.72 20.94 -18.56
C ILE A 390 42.50 20.43 -17.77
N LEU A 391 42.37 19.11 -17.61
CA LEU A 391 41.22 18.49 -16.94
C LEU A 391 41.27 18.53 -15.41
N THR A 392 42.48 18.61 -14.82
CA THR A 392 42.70 18.55 -13.37
C THR A 392 43.08 19.88 -12.74
N SER A 393 43.39 20.91 -13.54
CA SER A 393 43.74 22.23 -13.04
C SER A 393 42.59 22.86 -12.25
N ASN A 394 42.93 23.45 -11.12
CA ASN A 394 42.04 24.24 -10.29
C ASN A 394 41.99 25.72 -10.68
N ASP A 395 42.77 26.15 -11.67
CA ASP A 395 42.77 27.52 -12.18
C ASP A 395 41.47 27.82 -12.95
N PRO A 396 40.63 28.76 -12.48
CA PRO A 396 39.41 29.14 -13.18
C PRO A 396 39.65 29.71 -14.60
N ALA A 397 40.84 30.27 -14.86
CA ALA A 397 41.18 30.88 -16.14
C ALA A 397 41.60 29.85 -17.20
N ILE A 398 41.82 28.58 -16.85
CA ILE A 398 42.33 27.55 -17.78
C ILE A 398 41.47 27.42 -19.04
N TYR A 399 40.16 27.68 -18.95
CA TYR A 399 39.21 27.59 -20.06
C TYR A 399 38.95 28.91 -20.81
N GLU A 400 39.62 30.01 -20.45
CA GLU A 400 39.64 31.22 -21.29
C GLU A 400 40.28 30.94 -22.65
N ASN A 401 41.24 29.99 -22.67
CA ASN A 401 41.71 29.39 -23.90
C ASN A 401 40.61 28.50 -24.51
N ILE A 402 40.04 28.97 -25.62
CA ILE A 402 38.99 28.25 -26.35
C ILE A 402 39.42 26.84 -26.78
N LEU A 403 40.70 26.65 -27.09
CA LEU A 403 41.24 25.34 -27.46
C LEU A 403 41.10 24.34 -26.30
N HIS A 404 41.39 24.77 -25.06
CA HIS A 404 41.21 23.94 -23.86
C HIS A 404 39.74 23.57 -23.65
N SER A 405 38.81 24.49 -23.94
CA SER A 405 37.37 24.22 -23.86
C SER A 405 36.93 23.12 -24.85
N PHE A 406 37.36 23.18 -26.10
CA PHE A 406 37.03 22.16 -27.10
C PHE A 406 37.61 20.79 -26.74
N VAL A 407 38.91 20.71 -26.48
CA VAL A 407 39.57 19.42 -26.19
C VAL A 407 39.09 18.84 -24.85
N GLY A 408 38.88 19.69 -23.84
CA GLY A 408 38.41 19.24 -22.53
C GLY A 408 37.01 18.64 -22.60
N ILE A 409 36.05 19.31 -23.26
CA ILE A 409 34.68 18.76 -23.43
C ILE A 409 34.73 17.43 -24.17
N ALA A 410 35.46 17.38 -25.28
CA ALA A 410 35.58 16.17 -26.08
C ALA A 410 36.16 15.01 -25.26
N SER A 411 37.24 15.24 -24.52
CA SER A 411 37.87 14.20 -23.70
C SER A 411 36.95 13.65 -22.60
N VAL A 412 36.20 14.51 -21.91
CA VAL A 412 35.22 14.05 -20.90
C VAL A 412 34.09 13.27 -21.56
N GLN A 413 33.59 13.72 -22.72
CA GLN A 413 32.56 12.99 -23.47
C GLN A 413 33.02 11.63 -23.95
N ILE A 414 34.26 11.51 -24.46
CA ILE A 414 34.89 10.23 -24.81
C ILE A 414 34.94 9.32 -23.58
N GLY A 415 35.51 9.81 -22.47
CA GLY A 415 35.68 9.01 -21.26
C GLY A 415 34.36 8.53 -20.65
N LEU A 416 33.33 9.39 -20.58
CA LEU A 416 32.01 9.00 -20.08
C LEU A 416 31.33 7.97 -21.00
N THR A 417 31.42 8.18 -22.32
CA THR A 417 30.88 7.24 -23.32
C THR A 417 31.56 5.87 -23.20
N ASP A 418 32.88 5.85 -23.02
CA ASP A 418 33.66 4.62 -22.82
C ASP A 418 33.27 3.89 -21.53
N ILE A 419 32.95 4.60 -20.45
CA ILE A 419 32.41 3.95 -19.24
C ILE A 419 31.05 3.34 -19.54
N LEU A 420 30.11 4.09 -20.13
CA LEU A 420 28.76 3.57 -20.44
C LEU A 420 28.83 2.32 -21.32
N ARG A 421 29.67 2.33 -22.36
CA ARG A 421 29.92 1.14 -23.21
C ARG A 421 30.54 -0.01 -22.44
N SER A 422 31.47 0.24 -21.51
CA SER A 422 32.03 -0.82 -20.66
C SER A 422 31.00 -1.46 -19.74
N LEU A 423 29.91 -0.74 -19.44
CA LEU A 423 28.74 -1.24 -18.72
C LEU A 423 27.71 -1.91 -19.64
N ASN A 424 28.04 -2.12 -20.93
CA ASN A 424 27.12 -2.64 -21.95
C ASN A 424 25.84 -1.80 -22.11
N LEU A 425 25.90 -0.50 -21.83
CA LEU A 425 24.79 0.42 -22.08
C LEU A 425 24.87 0.94 -23.51
N GLU A 426 23.76 0.83 -24.23
CA GLU A 426 23.61 1.28 -25.61
C GLU A 426 22.43 2.26 -25.71
N PRO A 427 22.54 3.34 -26.51
CA PRO A 427 21.43 4.23 -26.78
C PRO A 427 20.49 3.64 -27.85
N ASP A 428 19.21 3.98 -27.73
CA ASP A 428 18.24 3.88 -28.82
C ASP A 428 18.38 5.08 -29.76
N PHE A 429 18.63 6.27 -29.21
CA PHE A 429 18.86 7.51 -29.96
C PHE A 429 20.04 8.32 -29.43
N ILE A 430 20.68 9.06 -30.33
CA ILE A 430 21.82 9.93 -30.05
C ILE A 430 21.51 11.32 -30.61
N ILE A 431 21.66 12.35 -29.79
CA ILE A 431 21.46 13.75 -30.18
C ILE A 431 22.56 14.63 -29.58
N GLY A 432 23.02 15.62 -30.33
CA GLY A 432 24.10 16.51 -29.91
C GLY A 432 23.70 17.97 -30.00
N HIS A 433 24.24 18.82 -29.13
CA HIS A 433 24.07 20.26 -29.20
C HIS A 433 25.39 20.90 -29.63
N SER A 434 25.40 21.54 -30.82
CA SER A 434 26.59 22.17 -31.38
C SER A 434 27.80 21.20 -31.42
N VAL A 435 28.91 21.54 -30.77
CA VAL A 435 30.12 20.72 -30.68
C VAL A 435 29.88 19.34 -30.07
N GLY A 436 28.79 19.15 -29.31
CA GLY A 436 28.36 17.84 -28.84
C GLY A 436 28.11 16.83 -29.97
N GLU A 437 27.86 17.25 -31.21
CA GLU A 437 27.78 16.33 -32.36
C GLU A 437 29.11 15.60 -32.67
N LEU A 438 30.26 16.07 -32.18
CA LEU A 438 31.49 15.27 -32.19
C LEU A 438 31.38 14.07 -31.25
N GLY A 439 30.75 14.24 -30.09
CA GLY A 439 30.43 13.16 -29.17
C GLY A 439 29.43 12.18 -29.78
N CYS A 440 28.43 12.68 -30.50
CA CYS A 440 27.50 11.84 -31.27
C CYS A 440 28.22 10.99 -32.31
N ALA A 441 29.14 11.58 -33.08
CA ALA A 441 29.92 10.87 -34.08
C ALA A 441 30.75 9.72 -33.46
N TYR A 442 31.32 9.94 -32.27
CA TYR A 442 32.04 8.89 -31.55
C TYR A 442 31.09 7.82 -30.97
N ALA A 443 29.97 8.22 -30.39
CA ALA A 443 28.95 7.34 -29.84
C ALA A 443 28.26 6.46 -30.90
N ASP A 444 28.10 6.99 -32.11
CA ASP A 444 27.55 6.28 -33.27
C ASP A 444 28.59 5.39 -33.97
N GLY A 445 29.88 5.53 -33.65
CA GLY A 445 30.99 4.79 -34.26
C GLY A 445 31.51 5.37 -35.58
N GLY A 446 31.07 6.58 -35.93
CA GLY A 446 31.49 7.33 -37.11
C GLY A 446 32.96 7.77 -37.06
N VAL A 447 33.50 8.06 -35.86
CA VAL A 447 34.91 8.42 -35.64
C VAL A 447 35.52 7.63 -34.47
N THR A 448 36.84 7.48 -34.44
CA THR A 448 37.57 6.96 -33.27
C THR A 448 37.76 8.03 -32.19
N ALA A 449 38.25 7.64 -31.01
CA ALA A 449 38.55 8.59 -29.93
C ALA A 449 39.63 9.60 -30.36
N GLU A 450 40.67 9.13 -31.06
CA GLU A 450 41.75 9.94 -31.61
C GLU A 450 41.24 10.93 -32.67
N GLN A 451 40.35 10.46 -33.55
CA GLN A 451 39.73 11.33 -34.55
C GLN A 451 38.83 12.38 -33.91
N MET A 452 38.02 12.01 -32.91
CA MET A 452 37.16 12.94 -32.19
C MET A 452 37.98 14.03 -31.47
N ILE A 453 39.03 13.65 -30.73
CA ILE A 453 39.84 14.61 -29.99
C ILE A 453 40.63 15.53 -30.93
N LEU A 454 41.13 15.02 -32.06
CA LEU A 454 41.80 15.83 -33.08
C LEU A 454 40.81 16.73 -33.82
N ALA A 455 39.57 16.30 -34.07
CA ALA A 455 38.53 17.15 -34.65
C ALA A 455 38.17 18.31 -33.70
N ALA A 456 38.08 18.04 -32.40
CA ALA A 456 37.90 19.07 -31.38
C ALA A 456 39.10 20.05 -31.33
N TYR A 457 40.33 19.53 -31.37
CA TYR A 457 41.54 20.34 -31.49
C TYR A 457 41.51 21.24 -32.74
N CYS A 458 41.13 20.70 -33.91
CA CYS A 458 41.05 21.45 -35.15
C CYS A 458 40.00 22.57 -35.08
N ARG A 459 38.85 22.32 -34.44
CA ARG A 459 37.82 23.34 -34.18
C ARG A 459 38.30 24.45 -33.24
N GLY A 460 39.04 24.10 -32.19
CA GLY A 460 39.67 25.10 -31.32
C GLY A 460 40.74 25.91 -32.04
N ARG A 461 41.60 25.23 -32.83
CA ARG A 461 42.70 25.85 -33.58
C ARG A 461 42.18 26.85 -34.63
N VAL A 462 41.20 26.47 -35.44
CA VAL A 462 40.62 27.40 -36.43
C VAL A 462 39.96 28.60 -35.76
N SER A 463 39.38 28.41 -34.56
CA SER A 463 38.81 29.50 -33.76
C SER A 463 39.87 30.49 -33.28
N MET A 464 41.13 30.07 -33.09
CA MET A 464 42.25 30.93 -32.71
C MET A 464 42.90 31.63 -33.92
N GLU A 465 43.07 30.91 -35.02
CA GLU A 465 43.84 31.37 -36.19
C GLU A 465 43.04 32.27 -37.14
N SER A 466 41.72 32.16 -37.16
CA SER A 466 40.87 32.91 -38.11
C SER A 466 40.65 34.36 -37.68
N LYS A 467 40.72 35.29 -38.65
CA LYS A 467 40.26 36.67 -38.45
C LYS A 467 38.75 36.68 -38.24
N LYS A 468 38.31 37.28 -37.14
CA LYS A 468 36.90 37.32 -36.71
C LYS A 468 36.56 38.69 -36.14
N ILE A 469 35.28 39.05 -36.19
CA ILE A 469 34.77 40.18 -35.43
C ILE A 469 34.79 39.85 -33.93
N ARG A 470 34.67 40.88 -33.08
CA ARG A 470 34.37 40.67 -31.67
C ARG A 470 32.89 40.29 -31.53
N GLY A 471 32.61 38.98 -31.50
CA GLY A 471 31.27 38.42 -31.43
C GLY A 471 30.77 38.21 -29.99
N GLY A 472 29.47 38.08 -29.83
CA GLY A 472 28.82 37.71 -28.58
C GLY A 472 27.67 36.73 -28.84
N MET A 473 27.30 35.96 -27.81
CA MET A 473 26.15 35.06 -27.83
C MET A 473 25.33 35.23 -26.56
N ALA A 474 24.02 35.04 -26.64
CA ALA A 474 23.14 35.12 -25.48
C ALA A 474 22.02 34.08 -25.53
N ALA A 475 21.73 33.43 -24.41
CA ALA A 475 20.56 32.58 -24.24
C ALA A 475 19.34 33.46 -23.93
N VAL A 476 18.24 33.25 -24.64
CA VAL A 476 17.00 34.03 -24.54
C VAL A 476 15.84 33.09 -24.21
N GLY A 477 14.93 33.54 -23.34
CA GLY A 477 13.71 32.86 -22.93
C GLY A 477 12.54 33.07 -23.90
N ILE A 478 12.84 33.06 -25.20
CA ILE A 478 11.89 33.08 -26.30
C ILE A 478 12.35 32.05 -27.32
N GLY A 479 11.45 31.22 -27.84
CA GLY A 479 11.76 30.25 -28.88
C GLY A 479 11.97 30.87 -30.26
N TYR A 480 12.57 30.09 -31.17
CA TYR A 480 12.93 30.54 -32.52
C TYR A 480 11.75 31.18 -33.28
N ARG A 481 10.57 30.53 -33.25
CA ARG A 481 9.39 30.95 -34.02
C ARG A 481 8.91 32.36 -33.66
N ALA A 482 9.05 32.74 -32.38
CA ALA A 482 8.65 34.04 -31.87
C ALA A 482 9.76 35.08 -32.00
N ILE A 483 11.01 34.73 -31.69
CA ILE A 483 12.11 35.70 -31.67
C ILE A 483 12.51 36.17 -33.07
N LYS A 484 12.38 35.34 -34.12
CA LYS A 484 12.92 35.64 -35.46
C LYS A 484 12.44 36.97 -36.05
N ASN A 485 11.23 37.40 -35.69
CA ASN A 485 10.63 38.66 -36.16
C ASN A 485 11.00 39.88 -35.29
N LEU A 486 11.69 39.65 -34.17
CA LEU A 486 12.11 40.66 -33.21
C LEU A 486 13.62 40.95 -33.28
N LEU A 487 14.37 40.19 -34.09
CA LEU A 487 15.82 40.31 -34.16
C LEU A 487 16.26 41.55 -34.94
N PRO A 488 17.27 42.28 -34.44
CA PRO A 488 18.02 43.23 -35.24
C PRO A 488 18.70 42.53 -36.43
N GLU A 489 18.88 43.22 -37.56
CA GLU A 489 19.48 42.66 -38.78
C GLU A 489 20.87 42.04 -38.55
N ALA A 490 21.63 42.57 -37.58
CA ALA A 490 22.97 42.10 -37.23
C ALA A 490 23.01 40.86 -36.31
N ILE A 491 21.86 40.33 -35.88
CA ILE A 491 21.79 39.20 -34.93
C ILE A 491 21.04 38.03 -35.57
N GLU A 492 21.60 36.84 -35.48
CA GLU A 492 21.01 35.59 -35.96
C GLU A 492 20.68 34.64 -34.80
N VAL A 493 19.77 33.69 -35.03
CA VAL A 493 19.53 32.60 -34.07
C VAL A 493 20.53 31.48 -34.34
N ALA A 494 21.44 31.27 -33.39
CA ALA A 494 22.46 30.23 -33.44
C ALA A 494 21.96 28.87 -32.97
N CYS A 495 21.05 28.81 -31.98
CA CYS A 495 20.54 27.55 -31.46
C CYS A 495 19.04 27.63 -31.16
N HIS A 496 18.27 26.69 -31.67
CA HIS A 496 16.85 26.49 -31.34
C HIS A 496 16.81 25.47 -30.21
N ASN A 497 16.68 25.91 -28.94
CA ASN A 497 16.87 25.01 -27.79
C ASN A 497 15.54 24.34 -27.37
N SER A 498 14.46 25.11 -27.29
CA SER A 498 13.10 24.66 -26.98
C SER A 498 12.08 25.67 -27.54
N ALA A 499 10.79 25.31 -27.47
CA ALA A 499 9.69 26.17 -27.91
C ALA A 499 9.67 27.55 -27.24
N ASP A 500 10.31 27.67 -26.07
CA ASP A 500 10.43 28.88 -25.25
C ASP A 500 11.88 29.33 -25.04
N SER A 501 12.87 28.76 -25.76
CA SER A 501 14.27 29.16 -25.61
C SER A 501 15.10 29.02 -26.88
N CYS A 502 15.92 30.03 -27.13
CA CYS A 502 16.92 30.01 -28.20
C CYS A 502 18.22 30.68 -27.75
N THR A 503 19.28 30.49 -28.52
CA THR A 503 20.55 31.22 -28.36
C THR A 503 20.76 32.12 -29.57
N ILE A 504 20.94 33.41 -29.34
CA ILE A 504 21.25 34.41 -30.39
C ILE A 504 22.76 34.65 -30.49
N SER A 505 23.21 35.08 -31.67
CA SER A 505 24.63 35.26 -32.02
C SER A 505 24.83 36.44 -32.97
N GLY A 506 25.85 37.26 -32.73
CA GLY A 506 26.15 38.45 -33.54
C GLY A 506 27.31 39.29 -32.99
N PRO A 507 27.49 40.54 -33.45
CA PRO A 507 28.48 41.47 -32.88
C PRO A 507 28.21 41.74 -31.39
N ILE A 508 29.27 41.78 -30.57
CA ILE A 508 29.12 41.78 -29.10
C ILE A 508 28.29 42.97 -28.58
N ASP A 509 28.45 44.15 -29.17
CA ASP A 509 27.76 45.36 -28.73
C ASP A 509 26.27 45.38 -29.14
N GLU A 510 25.94 44.80 -30.31
CA GLU A 510 24.55 44.60 -30.74
C GLU A 510 23.86 43.59 -29.83
N VAL A 511 24.50 42.45 -29.55
CA VAL A 511 23.96 41.42 -28.66
C VAL A 511 23.73 41.98 -27.26
N ARG A 512 24.68 42.73 -26.70
CA ARG A 512 24.52 43.39 -25.39
C ARG A 512 23.35 44.36 -25.35
N ARG A 513 23.21 45.22 -26.37
CA ARG A 513 22.09 46.15 -26.47
C ARG A 513 20.77 45.41 -26.52
N PHE A 514 20.67 44.38 -27.35
CA PHE A 514 19.43 43.61 -27.48
C PHE A 514 19.11 42.80 -26.22
N VAL A 515 20.12 42.23 -25.53
CA VAL A 515 19.94 41.60 -24.21
C VAL A 515 19.41 42.59 -23.18
N ALA A 516 19.93 43.82 -23.14
CA ALA A 516 19.43 44.86 -22.24
C ALA A 516 17.98 45.26 -22.58
N GLU A 517 17.64 45.34 -23.87
CA GLU A 517 16.28 45.60 -24.34
C GLU A 517 15.32 44.48 -23.89
N LEU A 518 15.67 43.21 -24.11
CA LEU A 518 14.86 42.08 -23.68
C LEU A 518 14.66 42.05 -22.16
N LYS A 519 15.71 42.31 -21.38
CA LYS A 519 15.61 42.42 -19.92
C LYS A 519 14.68 43.56 -19.48
N SER A 520 14.68 44.70 -20.19
CA SER A 520 13.77 45.81 -19.89
C SER A 520 12.29 45.47 -20.11
N LYS A 521 12.02 44.42 -20.90
CA LYS A 521 10.70 43.85 -21.18
C LYS A 521 10.40 42.61 -20.33
N ASP A 522 11.17 42.37 -19.26
CA ASP A 522 11.07 41.21 -18.36
C ASP A 522 11.22 39.84 -19.06
N ILE A 523 11.97 39.81 -20.17
CA ILE A 523 12.31 38.58 -20.89
C ILE A 523 13.68 38.09 -20.42
N PHE A 524 13.79 36.80 -20.09
CA PHE A 524 15.07 36.18 -19.76
C PHE A 524 16.05 36.33 -20.94
N ALA A 525 17.17 36.99 -20.71
CA ALA A 525 18.28 37.09 -21.65
C ALA A 525 19.61 37.11 -20.90
N LYS A 526 20.54 36.23 -21.25
CA LYS A 526 21.84 36.11 -20.56
C LYS A 526 22.96 35.83 -21.56
N GLU A 527 23.98 36.70 -21.57
CA GLU A 527 25.21 36.47 -22.32
C GLU A 527 25.87 35.14 -21.92
N VAL A 528 26.37 34.40 -22.91
CA VAL A 528 27.03 33.11 -22.73
C VAL A 528 28.51 33.25 -23.09
N PRO A 529 29.46 32.75 -22.27
CA PRO A 529 30.87 32.79 -22.61
C PRO A 529 31.17 32.07 -23.93
N CYS A 530 31.63 32.82 -24.93
CA CYS A 530 31.94 32.32 -26.27
C CYS A 530 33.31 32.78 -26.80
N SER A 531 34.21 33.20 -25.90
CA SER A 531 35.57 33.71 -26.24
C SER A 531 35.57 34.82 -27.30
N ASN A 532 34.55 35.69 -27.26
CA ASN A 532 34.29 36.75 -28.23
C ASN A 532 34.03 36.26 -29.67
N ILE A 533 33.41 35.09 -29.85
CA ILE A 533 33.10 34.49 -31.16
C ILE A 533 31.58 34.32 -31.31
N ALA A 534 31.05 34.76 -32.46
CA ALA A 534 29.65 34.60 -32.83
C ALA A 534 29.43 33.26 -33.55
N TYR A 535 29.43 32.15 -32.81
CA TYR A 535 29.24 30.81 -33.39
C TYR A 535 27.87 30.65 -34.07
N HIS A 536 27.79 29.72 -35.05
CA HIS A 536 26.58 29.39 -35.83
C HIS A 536 25.93 30.61 -36.47
N SER A 537 26.75 31.49 -37.05
CA SER A 537 26.30 32.71 -37.71
C SER A 537 27.14 32.99 -38.95
N ARG A 538 26.68 33.93 -39.78
CA ARG A 538 27.43 34.41 -40.96
C ARG A 538 28.85 34.92 -40.61
N TYR A 539 29.07 35.38 -39.37
CA TYR A 539 30.33 36.00 -38.95
C TYR A 539 31.50 35.04 -38.81
N ILE A 540 31.25 33.73 -38.85
CA ILE A 540 32.27 32.69 -38.81
C ILE A 540 32.42 31.93 -40.14
N ALA A 541 31.75 32.37 -41.20
CA ALA A 541 31.80 31.72 -42.52
C ALA A 541 33.24 31.56 -43.06
N SER A 542 34.13 32.52 -42.78
CA SER A 542 35.55 32.47 -43.17
C SER A 542 36.34 31.34 -42.50
N MET A 543 35.86 30.80 -41.37
CA MET A 543 36.49 29.66 -40.68
C MET A 543 36.25 28.33 -41.41
N GLY A 544 35.17 28.24 -42.20
CA GLY A 544 34.72 27.02 -42.86
C GLY A 544 35.79 26.34 -43.74
N PRO A 545 36.37 27.04 -44.73
CA PRO A 545 37.37 26.45 -45.63
C PRO A 545 38.61 25.89 -44.91
N GLN A 546 39.11 26.61 -43.89
CA GLN A 546 40.28 26.18 -43.11
C GLN A 546 39.96 25.00 -42.20
N LEU A 547 38.79 25.00 -41.56
CA LEU A 547 38.32 23.86 -40.76
C LEU A 547 38.14 22.61 -41.63
N LEU A 548 37.51 22.75 -42.80
CA LEU A 548 37.30 21.64 -43.72
C LEU A 548 38.63 21.01 -44.13
N LYS A 549 39.63 21.84 -44.46
CA LYS A 549 40.98 21.36 -44.77
C LYS A 549 41.55 20.52 -43.63
N TYR A 550 41.47 21.02 -42.40
CA TYR A 550 41.95 20.29 -41.22
C TYR A 550 41.20 18.99 -40.97
N LEU A 551 39.87 19.01 -41.07
CA LEU A 551 39.06 17.82 -40.82
C LEU A 551 39.24 16.74 -41.90
N LYS A 552 39.56 17.11 -43.14
CA LYS A 552 39.90 16.13 -44.20
C LYS A 552 41.19 15.35 -43.93
N GLU A 553 42.12 15.92 -43.17
CA GLU A 553 43.33 15.21 -42.72
C GLU A 553 43.02 14.17 -41.63
N ILE A 554 41.91 14.35 -40.89
CA ILE A 554 41.52 13.50 -39.76
C ILE A 554 40.48 12.44 -40.17
N ILE A 555 39.47 12.85 -40.92
CA ILE A 555 38.35 12.03 -41.39
C ILE A 555 38.59 11.71 -42.87
N THR A 556 39.54 10.82 -43.12
CA THR A 556 39.94 10.43 -44.48
C THR A 556 38.99 9.42 -45.13
N GLN A 557 38.29 8.64 -44.31
CA GLN A 557 37.31 7.62 -44.74
C GLN A 557 36.01 7.82 -43.95
N PRO A 558 35.08 8.66 -44.44
CA PRO A 558 33.84 8.93 -43.74
C PRO A 558 32.94 7.69 -43.69
N LYS A 559 32.41 7.37 -42.52
CA LYS A 559 31.47 6.27 -42.30
C LYS A 559 30.03 6.75 -42.40
N THR A 560 29.11 5.85 -42.74
CA THR A 560 27.67 6.12 -42.70
C THR A 560 27.18 6.25 -41.26
N ARG A 561 26.44 7.32 -40.97
CA ARG A 561 25.75 7.56 -39.71
C ARG A 561 24.61 6.56 -39.56
N THR A 562 24.42 5.99 -38.36
CA THR A 562 23.29 5.09 -38.13
C THR A 562 21.99 5.87 -37.94
N ALA A 563 20.85 5.19 -38.06
CA ALA A 563 19.53 5.79 -37.79
C ALA A 563 19.35 6.23 -36.32
N LYS A 564 20.22 5.79 -35.40
CA LYS A 564 20.19 6.21 -34.00
C LYS A 564 20.60 7.67 -33.84
N TRP A 565 21.52 8.17 -34.68
CA TRP A 565 22.02 9.54 -34.59
C TRP A 565 21.11 10.52 -35.34
N LEU A 566 20.33 11.28 -34.57
CA LEU A 566 19.48 12.36 -35.08
C LEU A 566 20.31 13.64 -35.19
N SER A 567 20.45 14.17 -36.42
CA SER A 567 21.27 15.36 -36.67
C SER A 567 20.61 16.60 -36.11
N THR A 568 21.39 17.50 -35.52
CA THR A 568 20.95 18.85 -35.13
C THR A 568 21.57 19.95 -35.97
N SER A 569 22.37 19.59 -36.98
CA SER A 569 23.02 20.54 -37.91
C SER A 569 22.42 20.52 -39.31
N VAL A 570 21.50 19.60 -39.58
CA VAL A 570 20.84 19.42 -40.87
C VAL A 570 19.33 19.33 -40.66
N PRO A 571 18.49 20.02 -41.46
CA PRO A 571 17.04 19.89 -41.38
C PRO A 571 16.56 18.46 -41.59
N ARG A 572 15.49 18.07 -40.90
CA ARG A 572 14.89 16.71 -40.97
C ARG A 572 14.60 16.23 -42.38
N SER A 573 14.20 17.13 -43.28
CA SER A 573 13.91 16.86 -44.70
C SER A 573 15.14 16.46 -45.51
N GLU A 574 16.34 16.78 -45.04
CA GLU A 574 17.61 16.60 -45.75
C GLU A 574 18.47 15.47 -45.16
N TRP A 575 18.04 14.84 -44.06
CA TRP A 575 18.77 13.74 -43.42
C TRP A 575 19.04 12.57 -44.38
N GLU A 576 18.13 12.33 -45.34
CA GLU A 576 18.25 11.22 -46.27
C GLU A 576 19.18 11.49 -47.46
N GLN A 577 19.68 12.72 -47.61
CA GLN A 577 20.63 13.08 -48.67
C GLN A 577 21.99 12.42 -48.43
N THR A 578 22.63 11.97 -49.52
CA THR A 578 23.86 11.17 -49.48
C THR A 578 24.98 11.81 -48.67
N GLU A 579 25.19 13.12 -48.82
CA GLU A 579 26.20 13.88 -48.07
C GLU A 579 25.93 13.98 -46.57
N ASN A 580 24.66 14.04 -46.16
CA ASN A 580 24.24 14.16 -44.77
C ASN A 580 24.15 12.82 -44.04
N LYS A 581 24.14 11.71 -44.78
CA LYS A 581 24.26 10.35 -44.24
C LYS A 581 25.66 9.99 -43.80
N LEU A 582 26.68 10.74 -44.22
CA LEU A 582 28.07 10.46 -43.89
C LEU A 582 28.54 11.27 -42.69
N CYS A 583 29.26 10.63 -41.78
CA CYS A 583 30.05 11.27 -40.73
C CYS A 583 31.34 11.81 -41.37
N SER A 584 31.22 12.91 -42.12
CA SER A 584 32.27 13.47 -42.97
C SER A 584 32.87 14.77 -42.42
N ALA A 585 34.02 15.17 -42.97
CA ALA A 585 34.62 16.47 -42.69
C ALA A 585 33.69 17.62 -43.10
N GLU A 586 32.96 17.45 -44.21
CA GLU A 586 31.91 18.35 -44.70
C GLU A 586 30.79 18.49 -43.67
N TYR A 587 30.24 17.38 -43.17
CA TYR A 587 29.18 17.40 -42.15
C TYR A 587 29.62 18.14 -40.88
N HIS A 588 30.81 17.83 -40.36
CA HIS A 588 31.33 18.50 -39.18
C HIS A 588 31.73 19.96 -39.42
N THR A 589 32.04 20.34 -40.65
CA THR A 589 32.22 21.76 -41.00
C THR A 589 30.85 22.46 -41.03
N ASN A 590 29.83 21.82 -41.61
CA ASN A 590 28.45 22.28 -41.62
C ASN A 590 27.90 22.54 -40.20
N ASN A 591 28.13 21.62 -39.25
CA ASN A 591 27.73 21.77 -37.85
C ASN A 591 28.32 23.02 -37.16
N LEU A 592 29.44 23.56 -37.62
CA LEU A 592 29.98 24.81 -37.05
C LEU A 592 29.28 26.04 -37.63
N LEU A 593 28.89 25.99 -38.90
CA LEU A 593 28.50 27.15 -39.69
C LEU A 593 27.00 27.45 -39.62
N HIS A 594 26.16 26.45 -39.38
CA HIS A 594 24.71 26.57 -39.40
C HIS A 594 24.08 26.46 -38.00
N SER A 595 22.86 26.97 -37.88
CA SER A 595 22.09 26.95 -36.64
C SER A 595 21.86 25.52 -36.11
N VAL A 596 21.89 25.38 -34.79
CA VAL A 596 21.62 24.11 -34.10
C VAL A 596 20.10 23.94 -33.94
N LEU A 597 19.53 22.97 -34.65
CA LEU A 597 18.11 22.64 -34.71
C LEU A 597 17.70 21.65 -33.58
N PHE A 598 18.00 22.00 -32.32
CA PHE A 598 17.83 21.07 -31.20
C PHE A 598 16.35 20.84 -30.85
N GLU A 599 15.52 21.89 -30.83
CA GLU A 599 14.07 21.78 -30.59
C GLU A 599 13.41 20.85 -31.62
N GLU A 600 13.69 21.07 -32.90
CA GLU A 600 13.12 20.31 -34.01
C GLU A 600 13.50 18.84 -33.93
N THR A 601 14.80 18.55 -33.74
CA THR A 601 15.28 17.17 -33.66
C THR A 601 14.82 16.47 -32.37
N PHE A 602 14.73 17.19 -31.25
CA PHE A 602 14.28 16.61 -29.99
C PHE A 602 12.78 16.24 -30.02
N ALA A 603 11.97 16.93 -30.82
CA ALA A 603 10.56 16.61 -31.02
C ALA A 603 10.32 15.25 -31.72
N GLU A 604 11.33 14.69 -32.41
CA GLU A 604 11.26 13.37 -33.04
C GLU A 604 11.41 12.21 -32.04
N LEU A 605 11.83 12.50 -30.80
CA LEU A 605 12.07 11.47 -29.78
C LEU A 605 10.76 11.00 -29.11
N PRO A 606 10.70 9.74 -28.64
CA PRO A 606 9.56 9.26 -27.84
C PRO A 606 9.33 10.10 -26.58
N LYS A 607 8.06 10.47 -26.32
CA LYS A 607 7.69 11.40 -25.22
C LYS A 607 8.00 10.92 -23.80
N ASN A 608 8.25 9.62 -23.61
CA ASN A 608 8.55 8.99 -22.32
C ASN A 608 10.03 8.59 -22.18
N ALA A 609 10.89 9.03 -23.09
CA ALA A 609 12.28 8.61 -23.15
C ALA A 609 13.09 9.00 -21.89
N LEU A 610 14.14 8.22 -21.63
CA LEU A 610 15.14 8.50 -20.61
C LEU A 610 16.35 9.14 -21.30
N THR A 611 16.62 10.40 -20.97
CA THR A 611 17.74 11.18 -21.50
C THR A 611 18.94 11.12 -20.56
N ILE A 612 20.08 10.68 -21.09
CA ILE A 612 21.38 10.64 -20.40
C ILE A 612 22.24 11.77 -20.98
N GLU A 613 22.52 12.79 -20.19
CA GLU A 613 23.37 13.90 -20.65
C GLU A 613 24.85 13.60 -20.39
N ILE A 614 25.59 13.41 -21.48
CA ILE A 614 27.00 13.08 -21.54
C ILE A 614 27.78 14.36 -21.84
N ALA A 615 28.23 15.00 -20.76
CA ALA A 615 29.00 16.24 -20.81
C ALA A 615 29.77 16.45 -19.51
N PRO A 616 30.72 17.41 -19.44
CA PRO A 616 31.33 17.84 -18.18
C PRO A 616 30.38 18.54 -17.19
N HIS A 617 29.18 18.94 -17.66
CA HIS A 617 28.11 19.47 -16.83
C HIS A 617 26.76 19.29 -17.55
N GLY A 618 25.73 18.90 -16.81
CA GLY A 618 24.33 18.86 -17.27
C GLY A 618 23.72 20.23 -17.62
N LEU A 619 24.22 20.87 -18.68
CA LEU A 619 23.84 22.20 -19.15
C LEU A 619 22.41 22.24 -19.69
N LEU A 620 21.97 21.19 -20.38
CA LEU A 620 20.68 21.15 -21.08
C LEU A 620 19.52 20.71 -20.17
N GLY A 621 19.76 20.43 -18.89
CA GLY A 621 18.75 19.85 -18.00
C GLY A 621 17.46 20.65 -17.89
N ALA A 622 17.52 21.99 -17.88
CA ALA A 622 16.32 22.82 -17.86
C ALA A 622 15.51 22.76 -19.17
N ILE A 623 16.19 22.57 -20.30
CA ILE A 623 15.58 22.42 -21.63
C ILE A 623 14.95 21.04 -21.75
N LEU A 624 15.73 19.98 -21.47
CA LEU A 624 15.31 18.58 -21.61
C LEU A 624 14.09 18.26 -20.73
N LYS A 625 14.09 18.70 -19.47
CA LYS A 625 12.95 18.49 -18.55
C LYS A 625 11.66 19.19 -19.01
N ARG A 626 11.78 20.42 -19.55
CA ARG A 626 10.62 21.17 -20.05
C ARG A 626 10.09 20.59 -21.35
N SER A 627 10.98 20.23 -22.27
CA SER A 627 10.61 19.67 -23.58
C SER A 627 10.06 18.24 -23.47
N MET A 628 10.35 17.50 -22.39
CA MET A 628 9.84 16.14 -22.17
C MET A 628 9.34 15.93 -20.72
N PRO A 629 8.14 16.45 -20.36
CA PRO A 629 7.63 16.38 -18.98
C PRO A 629 7.40 14.96 -18.44
N ASN A 630 7.08 14.00 -19.32
CA ASN A 630 6.85 12.59 -18.98
C ASN A 630 8.11 11.71 -19.11
N GLY A 631 9.22 12.33 -19.54
CA GLY A 631 10.51 11.68 -19.67
C GLY A 631 11.32 11.72 -18.38
N VAL A 632 12.48 11.10 -18.41
CA VAL A 632 13.45 11.11 -17.30
C VAL A 632 14.72 11.77 -17.79
N TYR A 633 15.32 12.63 -16.96
CA TYR A 633 16.57 13.32 -17.28
C TYR A 633 17.63 13.01 -16.23
N ILE A 634 18.77 12.46 -16.68
CA ILE A 634 19.88 12.06 -15.83
C ILE A 634 21.20 12.62 -16.39
N PRO A 635 21.80 13.64 -15.76
CA PRO A 635 23.15 14.08 -16.09
C PRO A 635 24.19 13.16 -15.46
N LEU A 636 25.30 12.94 -16.16
CA LEU A 636 26.41 12.13 -15.65
C LEU A 636 27.38 12.90 -14.74
N THR A 637 27.39 14.23 -14.85
CA THR A 637 28.28 15.12 -14.08
C THR A 637 27.59 16.44 -13.75
N HIS A 638 28.11 17.15 -12.75
CA HIS A 638 27.60 18.44 -12.31
C HIS A 638 28.73 19.40 -11.92
N ARG A 639 28.72 20.60 -12.51
CA ARG A 639 29.64 21.68 -12.18
C ARG A 639 29.53 22.05 -10.71
N GLY A 640 30.68 22.20 -10.04
CA GLY A 640 30.73 22.56 -8.62
C GLY A 640 30.45 21.39 -7.66
N ASN A 641 30.16 20.18 -8.17
CA ASN A 641 30.12 19.00 -7.32
C ASN A 641 31.57 18.58 -6.97
N LYS A 642 31.87 18.48 -5.67
CA LYS A 642 33.21 18.14 -5.15
C LYS A 642 33.66 16.72 -5.50
N ASN A 643 32.73 15.81 -5.81
CA ASN A 643 33.02 14.43 -6.16
C ASN A 643 32.13 13.95 -7.31
N ASN A 644 32.53 14.29 -8.54
CA ASN A 644 31.81 13.87 -9.73
C ASN A 644 31.87 12.36 -10.00
N ALA A 645 32.82 11.62 -9.42
CA ALA A 645 32.80 10.16 -9.49
C ALA A 645 31.65 9.55 -8.68
N LEU A 646 31.39 10.07 -7.47
CA LEU A 646 30.23 9.69 -6.67
C LEU A 646 28.91 10.14 -7.34
N PHE A 647 28.90 11.34 -7.94
CA PHE A 647 27.75 11.82 -8.70
C PHE A 647 27.46 10.93 -9.92
N PHE A 648 28.50 10.51 -10.64
CA PHE A 648 28.37 9.59 -11.78
C PHE A 648 27.81 8.22 -11.34
N MET A 649 28.34 7.63 -10.26
CA MET A 649 27.76 6.38 -9.72
C MET A 649 26.31 6.57 -9.27
N THR A 650 25.97 7.73 -8.71
CA THR A 650 24.59 8.09 -8.38
C THR A 650 23.72 8.16 -9.63
N ALA A 651 24.24 8.70 -10.74
CA ALA A 651 23.55 8.68 -12.02
C ALA A 651 23.30 7.24 -12.52
N LEU A 652 24.28 6.34 -12.43
CA LEU A 652 24.09 4.91 -12.75
C LEU A 652 23.02 4.26 -11.88
N GLY A 653 22.99 4.58 -10.59
CA GLY A 653 21.92 4.13 -9.69
C GLY A 653 20.53 4.59 -10.14
N LYS A 654 20.40 5.87 -10.52
CA LYS A 654 19.15 6.42 -11.06
C LYS A 654 18.73 5.80 -12.38
N LEU A 655 19.68 5.37 -13.22
CA LEU A 655 19.35 4.58 -14.43
C LEU A 655 18.68 3.26 -14.04
N TYR A 656 19.25 2.55 -13.07
CA TYR A 656 18.70 1.28 -12.57
C TYR A 656 17.30 1.41 -11.99
N GLU A 657 17.10 2.43 -11.15
CA GLU A 657 15.81 2.79 -10.57
C GLU A 657 14.73 3.07 -11.63
N ASN A 658 15.12 3.60 -12.79
CA ASN A 658 14.22 3.92 -13.90
C ASN A 658 14.13 2.81 -14.96
N GLY A 659 14.52 1.57 -14.62
CA GLY A 659 14.30 0.40 -15.47
C GLY A 659 15.50 -0.07 -16.26
N VAL A 660 16.60 0.67 -16.30
CA VAL A 660 17.79 0.32 -17.11
C VAL A 660 18.66 -0.69 -16.37
N MET A 661 18.92 -1.85 -16.95
CA MET A 661 19.89 -2.78 -16.36
C MET A 661 21.30 -2.18 -16.47
N VAL A 662 21.99 -2.07 -15.33
CA VAL A 662 23.35 -1.54 -15.27
C VAL A 662 24.28 -2.61 -14.71
N PRO A 663 25.05 -3.33 -15.55
CA PRO A 663 26.09 -4.28 -15.19
C PRO A 663 27.26 -3.68 -14.39
N VAL A 664 26.98 -3.14 -13.19
CA VAL A 664 27.92 -2.35 -12.39
C VAL A 664 29.20 -3.11 -11.99
N ALA A 665 29.19 -4.44 -12.03
CA ALA A 665 30.39 -5.26 -11.85
C ALA A 665 31.53 -4.89 -12.82
N ASN A 666 31.21 -4.42 -14.03
CA ASN A 666 32.20 -4.04 -15.04
C ASN A 666 32.99 -2.77 -14.69
N LEU A 667 32.62 -2.02 -13.65
CA LEU A 667 33.40 -0.89 -13.14
C LEU A 667 34.63 -1.32 -12.33
N TYR A 668 34.66 -2.57 -11.88
CA TYR A 668 35.58 -3.05 -10.87
C TYR A 668 36.49 -4.17 -11.39
N PRO A 669 37.62 -4.44 -10.72
CA PRO A 669 38.38 -5.66 -10.95
C PRO A 669 37.49 -6.91 -10.82
N LYS A 670 37.68 -7.89 -11.72
CA LYS A 670 36.86 -9.11 -11.72
C LYS A 670 37.06 -9.90 -10.43
N VAL A 671 35.95 -10.30 -9.82
CA VAL A 671 35.94 -11.23 -8.68
C VAL A 671 36.17 -12.65 -9.18
N GLU A 672 37.10 -13.37 -8.55
CA GLU A 672 37.36 -14.78 -8.85
C GLU A 672 36.37 -15.67 -8.09
N PHE A 673 35.53 -16.37 -8.85
CA PHE A 673 34.63 -17.39 -8.34
C PHE A 673 35.25 -18.79 -8.41
N PRO A 674 34.92 -19.71 -7.48
CA PRO A 674 34.05 -19.52 -6.32
C PRO A 674 34.63 -18.58 -5.26
N VAL A 675 33.76 -17.88 -4.53
CA VAL A 675 34.17 -17.00 -3.43
C VAL A 675 34.83 -17.77 -2.30
N SER A 676 35.67 -17.10 -1.51
CA SER A 676 36.31 -17.68 -0.34
C SER A 676 35.31 -17.99 0.79
N ARG A 677 35.64 -18.97 1.65
CA ARG A 677 34.90 -19.26 2.88
C ARG A 677 34.83 -18.02 3.77
N SER A 678 33.78 -17.92 4.58
CA SER A 678 33.40 -16.77 5.42
C SER A 678 32.78 -15.58 4.67
N THR A 679 32.67 -15.66 3.34
CA THR A 679 31.91 -14.66 2.57
C THR A 679 30.42 -14.71 2.97
N PRO A 680 29.80 -13.61 3.42
CA PRO A 680 28.45 -13.61 3.99
C PRO A 680 27.36 -14.27 3.13
N GLY A 681 26.49 -15.06 3.76
CA GLY A 681 25.32 -15.66 3.10
C GLY A 681 24.28 -14.61 2.67
N ILE A 682 23.53 -14.91 1.61
CA ILE A 682 22.55 -13.99 1.00
C ILE A 682 21.11 -14.33 1.41
N SER A 683 20.80 -15.62 1.64
CA SER A 683 19.41 -16.07 1.84
C SER A 683 18.69 -15.41 3.00
N SER A 684 19.39 -15.10 4.10
CA SER A 684 18.81 -14.39 5.25
C SER A 684 18.51 -12.91 5.01
N LEU A 685 19.08 -12.32 3.95
CA LEU A 685 18.87 -10.92 3.58
C LEU A 685 17.70 -10.76 2.60
N ILE A 686 17.26 -11.84 1.95
CA ILE A 686 16.12 -11.81 1.04
C ILE A 686 14.83 -11.72 1.85
N ARG A 687 14.21 -10.54 1.87
CA ARG A 687 12.87 -10.34 2.43
C ARG A 687 11.81 -10.41 1.33
N TRP A 688 10.64 -10.89 1.72
CA TRP A 688 9.48 -11.03 0.88
C TRP A 688 8.35 -10.17 1.44
N ASP A 689 7.34 -9.93 0.62
CA ASP A 689 6.08 -9.40 1.10
C ASP A 689 5.30 -10.53 1.79
N HIS A 690 5.26 -10.49 3.12
CA HIS A 690 4.46 -11.39 3.96
C HIS A 690 3.37 -10.59 4.70
N SER A 691 2.85 -9.53 4.08
CA SER A 691 1.75 -8.73 4.66
C SER A 691 0.43 -9.51 4.70
N GLU A 692 0.23 -10.46 3.79
CA GLU A 692 -0.92 -11.35 3.76
C GLU A 692 -0.68 -12.62 4.58
N ASP A 693 -1.63 -12.94 5.46
CA ASP A 693 -1.71 -14.23 6.13
C ASP A 693 -2.44 -15.24 5.24
N TRP A 694 -1.88 -16.43 5.13
CA TRP A 694 -2.46 -17.52 4.34
C TRP A 694 -3.17 -18.51 5.26
N PHE A 695 -4.18 -19.21 4.72
CA PHE A 695 -4.89 -20.24 5.46
C PHE A 695 -3.93 -21.35 5.92
N VAL A 696 -3.73 -21.45 7.23
CA VAL A 696 -3.06 -22.57 7.88
C VAL A 696 -4.14 -23.44 8.54
N THR A 697 -4.16 -24.73 8.22
CA THR A 697 -5.16 -25.64 8.79
C THR A 697 -4.95 -25.76 10.30
N LYS A 698 -5.90 -25.24 11.08
CA LYS A 698 -5.92 -25.38 12.54
C LYS A 698 -6.54 -26.71 12.97
N TYR A 699 -6.15 -27.25 14.13
CA TYR A 699 -6.68 -28.53 14.62
C TYR A 699 -8.18 -28.49 14.95
N GLU A 700 -8.69 -27.34 15.41
CA GLU A 700 -10.14 -27.12 15.62
C GLU A 700 -10.94 -27.36 14.32
N ASN A 701 -10.38 -26.94 13.18
CA ASN A 701 -10.97 -27.19 11.86
C ASN A 701 -10.98 -28.69 11.49
N MET A 702 -10.10 -29.51 12.07
CA MET A 702 -10.13 -30.96 11.88
C MET A 702 -11.16 -31.66 12.77
N LYS A 703 -11.43 -31.17 13.99
CA LYS A 703 -12.53 -31.67 14.85
C LYS A 703 -13.90 -31.48 14.18
N THR A 704 -14.10 -30.39 13.45
CA THR A 704 -15.39 -30.10 12.77
C THR A 704 -15.73 -31.04 11.61
N LYS A 705 -14.79 -31.83 11.06
CA LYS A 705 -15.09 -32.76 9.95
C LYS A 705 -15.99 -33.94 10.34
N ALA A 706 -16.15 -34.23 11.63
CA ALA A 706 -17.00 -35.32 12.13
C ALA A 706 -18.05 -34.87 13.15
N SER A 707 -18.16 -33.56 13.40
CA SER A 707 -19.07 -33.01 14.40
C SER A 707 -20.43 -32.70 13.80
N VAL A 708 -21.49 -33.15 14.47
CA VAL A 708 -22.89 -32.75 14.27
C VAL A 708 -23.17 -31.31 14.71
N GLU A 709 -22.22 -30.72 15.44
CA GLU A 709 -22.26 -29.37 16.01
C GLU A 709 -21.15 -28.50 15.41
N ARG A 710 -21.46 -27.26 15.03
CA ARG A 710 -20.52 -26.28 14.50
C ARG A 710 -20.81 -24.88 15.00
N VAL A 711 -19.76 -24.19 15.41
CA VAL A 711 -19.80 -22.77 15.76
C VAL A 711 -19.35 -21.93 14.56
N PHE A 712 -20.15 -20.94 14.19
CA PHE A 712 -19.85 -19.92 13.20
C PHE A 712 -19.72 -18.57 13.92
N LEU A 713 -18.53 -17.97 13.84
CA LEU A 713 -18.28 -16.62 14.33
C LEU A 713 -18.49 -15.63 13.18
N ILE A 714 -19.45 -14.73 13.32
CA ILE A 714 -19.82 -13.74 12.31
C ILE A 714 -19.34 -12.37 12.80
N ASN A 715 -18.50 -11.71 12.00
CA ASN A 715 -18.11 -10.32 12.21
C ASN A 715 -18.06 -9.57 10.87
N LEU A 716 -18.32 -8.26 10.89
CA LEU A 716 -18.35 -7.43 9.67
C LEU A 716 -16.96 -7.04 9.15
N ALA A 717 -15.88 -7.43 9.84
CA ALA A 717 -14.50 -7.17 9.45
C ALA A 717 -13.85 -8.32 8.66
N SER A 718 -14.60 -9.40 8.41
CA SER A 718 -14.16 -10.62 7.73
C SER A 718 -14.90 -10.82 6.40
N ASP A 719 -14.85 -12.04 5.85
CA ASP A 719 -15.54 -12.47 4.63
C ASP A 719 -17.06 -12.22 4.63
N GLU A 720 -17.65 -11.93 5.79
CA GLU A 720 -19.07 -11.61 5.97
C GLU A 720 -19.38 -10.10 5.91
N GLU A 721 -18.44 -9.26 5.43
CA GLU A 721 -18.62 -7.80 5.24
C GLU A 721 -19.94 -7.45 4.52
N CYS A 722 -20.33 -8.26 3.55
CA CYS A 722 -21.56 -8.07 2.78
C CYS A 722 -22.83 -8.03 3.66
N MET A 723 -22.83 -8.71 4.82
CA MET A 723 -23.94 -8.69 5.78
C MET A 723 -24.24 -7.30 6.33
N GLY A 724 -23.26 -6.39 6.32
CA GLY A 724 -23.45 -4.98 6.69
C GLY A 724 -24.49 -4.26 5.82
N GLY A 725 -24.76 -4.78 4.62
CA GLY A 725 -25.80 -4.29 3.72
C GLY A 725 -27.23 -4.75 4.04
N HIS A 726 -27.43 -5.74 4.92
CA HIS A 726 -28.75 -6.27 5.28
C HIS A 726 -29.36 -5.49 6.45
N ILE A 727 -29.71 -4.22 6.18
CA ILE A 727 -30.22 -3.28 7.19
C ILE A 727 -31.74 -3.27 7.17
N ILE A 728 -32.37 -3.62 8.30
CA ILE A 728 -33.83 -3.63 8.46
C ILE A 728 -34.17 -2.79 9.69
N ASP A 729 -35.01 -1.77 9.50
CA ASP A 729 -35.39 -0.79 10.53
C ASP A 729 -34.19 -0.17 11.28
N GLY A 730 -33.11 0.13 10.54
CA GLY A 730 -31.89 0.73 11.07
C GLY A 730 -30.95 -0.22 11.82
N LYS A 731 -31.23 -1.52 11.87
CA LYS A 731 -30.38 -2.56 12.46
C LYS A 731 -29.78 -3.45 11.39
N ILE A 732 -28.53 -3.87 11.58
CA ILE A 732 -27.88 -4.88 10.73
C ILE A 732 -28.35 -6.25 11.26
N LEU A 733 -29.21 -6.93 10.52
CA LEU A 733 -29.73 -8.24 10.93
C LEU A 733 -29.02 -9.34 10.16
N VAL A 734 -28.73 -10.47 10.80
CA VAL A 734 -28.28 -11.68 10.09
C VAL A 734 -29.42 -12.12 9.15
N PRO A 735 -29.18 -12.22 7.82
CA PRO A 735 -30.20 -12.64 6.86
C PRO A 735 -30.76 -14.02 7.18
N ALA A 736 -32.07 -14.20 6.96
CA ALA A 736 -32.73 -15.49 7.14
C ALA A 736 -32.06 -16.60 6.30
N THR A 737 -31.56 -16.23 5.13
CA THR A 737 -30.89 -17.12 4.17
C THR A 737 -29.47 -17.51 4.60
N SER A 738 -28.79 -16.68 5.43
CA SER A 738 -27.46 -17.01 5.98
C SER A 738 -27.52 -18.20 6.93
N TYR A 739 -28.53 -18.25 7.81
CA TYR A 739 -28.75 -19.39 8.70
C TYR A 739 -28.83 -20.72 7.94
N LEU A 740 -29.59 -20.73 6.84
CA LEU A 740 -29.77 -21.91 6.01
C LEU A 740 -28.48 -22.29 5.27
N GLN A 741 -27.68 -21.32 4.85
CA GLN A 741 -26.36 -21.59 4.28
C GLN A 741 -25.43 -22.25 5.31
N TYR A 742 -25.43 -21.83 6.57
CA TYR A 742 -24.60 -22.44 7.61
C TYR A 742 -25.04 -23.87 7.95
N VAL A 743 -26.35 -24.14 7.94
CA VAL A 743 -26.90 -25.50 8.05
C VAL A 743 -26.48 -26.35 6.84
N TRP A 744 -26.59 -25.82 5.62
CA TRP A 744 -26.17 -26.52 4.41
C TRP A 744 -24.68 -26.86 4.39
N LYS A 745 -23.81 -25.89 4.74
CA LYS A 745 -22.37 -26.10 4.95
C LYS A 745 -22.11 -27.20 5.96
N THR A 746 -22.86 -27.20 7.07
CA THR A 746 -22.72 -28.19 8.14
C THR A 746 -23.14 -29.59 7.69
N PHE A 747 -24.27 -29.69 6.98
CA PHE A 747 -24.80 -30.93 6.44
C PHE A 747 -23.87 -31.53 5.37
N SER A 748 -23.35 -30.70 4.47
CA SER A 748 -22.36 -31.13 3.47
C SER A 748 -21.13 -31.75 4.10
N LEU A 749 -20.55 -31.06 5.08
CA LEU A 749 -19.35 -31.50 5.76
C LEU A 749 -19.56 -32.80 6.55
N MET A 750 -20.79 -33.09 7.01
CA MET A 750 -21.14 -34.34 7.68
C MET A 750 -21.16 -35.54 6.71
N HIS A 751 -21.53 -35.35 5.45
CA HIS A 751 -21.80 -36.46 4.52
C HIS A 751 -20.85 -36.55 3.32
N HIS A 752 -20.40 -35.42 2.76
CA HIS A 752 -19.69 -35.38 1.46
C HIS A 752 -18.45 -34.45 1.42
N GLY A 753 -18.14 -33.73 2.49
CA GLY A 753 -16.93 -32.89 2.61
C GLY A 753 -17.19 -31.37 2.45
N PRO A 754 -16.15 -30.56 2.17
CA PRO A 754 -16.23 -29.10 2.30
C PRO A 754 -17.00 -28.39 1.18
N SER A 755 -17.21 -29.05 0.03
CA SER A 755 -17.86 -28.45 -1.14
C SER A 755 -19.38 -28.55 -1.03
N TYR A 756 -19.97 -27.65 -0.25
CA TYR A 756 -21.41 -27.70 0.03
C TYR A 756 -22.29 -27.44 -1.20
N THR A 757 -21.79 -26.71 -2.18
CA THR A 757 -22.50 -26.42 -3.43
C THR A 757 -22.73 -27.64 -4.33
N ASP A 758 -21.99 -28.73 -4.12
CA ASP A 758 -22.09 -29.95 -4.92
C ASP A 758 -23.28 -30.84 -4.49
N ILE A 759 -23.87 -30.53 -3.33
CA ILE A 759 -24.96 -31.32 -2.75
C ILE A 759 -26.25 -30.52 -2.85
N SER A 760 -27.25 -31.10 -3.50
CA SER A 760 -28.58 -30.50 -3.56
C SER A 760 -29.36 -30.86 -2.30
N VAL A 761 -29.94 -29.87 -1.64
CA VAL A 761 -30.60 -30.04 -0.33
C VAL A 761 -32.03 -29.54 -0.34
N GLU A 762 -32.83 -30.17 0.51
CA GLU A 762 -34.20 -29.78 0.80
C GLU A 762 -34.34 -29.48 2.28
N PHE A 763 -34.82 -28.27 2.58
CA PHE A 763 -35.23 -27.85 3.90
C PHE A 763 -36.74 -28.00 4.04
N GLU A 764 -37.20 -28.53 5.17
CA GLU A 764 -38.62 -28.69 5.51
C GLU A 764 -38.93 -28.08 6.88
N GLU A 765 -40.10 -27.43 6.98
CA GLU A 765 -40.65 -26.84 8.22
C GLU A 765 -39.68 -25.91 8.96
N VAL A 766 -38.94 -25.07 8.23
CA VAL A 766 -38.01 -24.08 8.80
C VAL A 766 -38.80 -23.01 9.55
N GLN A 767 -38.41 -22.72 10.79
CA GLN A 767 -38.96 -21.66 11.63
C GLN A 767 -37.86 -20.71 12.09
N PHE A 768 -38.06 -19.41 11.85
CA PHE A 768 -37.21 -18.34 12.36
C PHE A 768 -37.87 -17.75 13.60
N LEU A 769 -37.32 -18.07 14.77
CA LEU A 769 -37.88 -17.70 16.06
C LEU A 769 -37.43 -16.32 16.52
N ARG A 770 -36.19 -15.95 16.19
CA ARG A 770 -35.59 -14.66 16.53
C ARG A 770 -34.71 -14.17 15.39
N ALA A 771 -34.65 -12.86 15.18
CA ALA A 771 -33.65 -12.24 14.33
C ALA A 771 -32.40 -11.89 15.15
N THR A 772 -31.21 -12.24 14.65
CA THR A 772 -29.94 -11.88 15.30
C THR A 772 -29.47 -10.51 14.81
N ASN A 773 -29.12 -9.63 15.75
CA ASN A 773 -28.65 -8.28 15.47
C ASN A 773 -27.12 -8.21 15.53
N MET A 774 -26.52 -7.49 14.60
CA MET A 774 -25.08 -7.28 14.51
C MET A 774 -24.74 -5.81 14.78
N SER A 775 -23.54 -5.57 15.31
CA SER A 775 -22.96 -4.23 15.44
C SER A 775 -21.69 -4.13 14.62
N VAL A 776 -21.33 -2.91 14.20
CA VAL A 776 -20.20 -2.65 13.29
C VAL A 776 -18.88 -3.23 13.79
N ASN A 777 -18.67 -3.23 15.10
CA ASN A 777 -17.45 -3.72 15.74
C ASN A 777 -17.70 -4.97 16.63
N GLY A 778 -18.88 -5.58 16.53
CA GLY A 778 -19.25 -6.72 17.37
C GLY A 778 -19.13 -8.04 16.65
N GLU A 779 -18.95 -9.11 17.42
CA GLU A 779 -18.95 -10.48 16.94
C GLU A 779 -20.21 -11.20 17.40
N VAL A 780 -20.78 -12.03 16.53
CA VAL A 780 -21.94 -12.88 16.83
C VAL A 780 -21.52 -14.33 16.67
N GLU A 781 -21.75 -15.12 17.71
CA GLU A 781 -21.49 -16.56 17.69
C GLU A 781 -22.80 -17.33 17.47
N LEU A 782 -22.87 -18.08 16.37
CA LEU A 782 -23.98 -18.98 16.06
C LEU A 782 -23.52 -20.43 16.16
N ASN A 783 -24.21 -21.21 16.97
CA ASN A 783 -23.98 -22.65 17.06
C ASN A 783 -25.06 -23.42 16.29
N VAL A 784 -24.65 -24.14 15.26
CA VAL A 784 -25.47 -24.95 14.36
C VAL A 784 -25.31 -26.43 14.71
N MET A 785 -26.41 -27.06 15.07
CA MET A 785 -26.47 -28.50 15.36
C MET A 785 -27.40 -29.21 14.38
N ILE A 786 -27.00 -30.38 13.88
CA ILE A 786 -27.81 -31.24 13.00
C ILE A 786 -27.82 -32.66 13.53
N ASN A 787 -29.00 -33.21 13.81
CA ASN A 787 -29.15 -34.61 14.19
C ASN A 787 -28.90 -35.53 12.98
N TYR A 788 -27.86 -36.38 13.09
CA TYR A 788 -27.40 -37.27 12.02
C TYR A 788 -28.48 -38.22 11.47
N GLY A 789 -29.49 -38.58 12.27
CA GLY A 789 -30.54 -39.53 11.85
C GLY A 789 -31.77 -38.88 11.23
N SER A 790 -32.28 -37.79 11.82
CA SER A 790 -33.53 -37.16 11.38
C SER A 790 -33.33 -35.98 10.41
N GLY A 791 -32.13 -35.41 10.36
CA GLY A 791 -31.88 -34.15 9.65
C GLY A 791 -32.46 -32.93 10.37
N HIS A 792 -33.03 -33.10 11.57
CA HIS A 792 -33.51 -31.98 12.40
C HIS A 792 -32.31 -31.13 12.81
N PHE A 793 -32.42 -29.81 12.58
CA PHE A 793 -31.38 -28.87 12.91
C PHE A 793 -31.89 -27.76 13.83
N GLU A 794 -30.96 -27.23 14.61
CA GLU A 794 -31.18 -26.11 15.52
C GLU A 794 -29.99 -25.15 15.45
N ILE A 795 -30.27 -23.86 15.45
CA ILE A 795 -29.27 -22.80 15.51
C ILE A 795 -29.49 -22.02 16.79
N THR A 796 -28.46 -21.88 17.61
CA THR A 796 -28.50 -21.12 18.85
C THR A 796 -27.51 -19.95 18.84
N GLU A 797 -27.88 -18.85 19.52
CA GLU A 797 -27.05 -17.67 19.74
C GLU A 797 -27.01 -17.41 21.25
N ALA A 798 -25.82 -17.42 21.86
CA ALA A 798 -25.66 -17.32 23.32
C ALA A 798 -26.59 -18.29 24.11
N GLY A 799 -26.74 -19.52 23.59
CA GLY A 799 -27.59 -20.57 24.18
C GLY A 799 -29.09 -20.43 23.91
N SER A 800 -29.56 -19.37 23.23
CA SER A 800 -30.97 -19.19 22.86
C SER A 800 -31.25 -19.72 21.46
N LEU A 801 -32.35 -20.47 21.27
CA LEU A 801 -32.75 -20.98 19.95
C LEU A 801 -33.21 -19.85 19.02
N VAL A 802 -32.64 -19.79 17.82
CA VAL A 802 -32.88 -18.75 16.81
C VAL A 802 -33.60 -19.31 15.59
N VAL A 803 -33.17 -20.48 15.09
CA VAL A 803 -33.76 -21.15 13.92
C VAL A 803 -33.84 -22.65 14.17
N THR A 804 -34.91 -23.29 13.68
CA THR A 804 -35.04 -24.75 13.67
C THR A 804 -35.72 -25.23 12.40
N GLY A 805 -35.51 -26.48 12.00
CA GLY A 805 -36.14 -27.10 10.84
C GLY A 805 -35.55 -28.49 10.57
N ASN A 806 -35.84 -29.05 9.39
CA ASN A 806 -35.22 -30.28 8.93
C ASN A 806 -34.48 -30.05 7.61
N ILE A 807 -33.36 -30.73 7.41
CA ILE A 807 -32.60 -30.75 6.16
C ILE A 807 -32.38 -32.19 5.69
N ARG A 808 -32.49 -32.43 4.39
CA ARG A 808 -32.17 -33.70 3.74
C ARG A 808 -31.53 -33.51 2.37
N GLU A 809 -30.81 -34.52 1.92
CA GLU A 809 -30.24 -34.55 0.56
C GLU A 809 -31.31 -34.88 -0.49
N ILE A 810 -31.17 -34.31 -1.69
CA ILE A 810 -31.97 -34.62 -2.86
C ILE A 810 -31.14 -35.54 -3.78
N GLU A 811 -31.45 -36.83 -3.81
CA GLU A 811 -30.68 -37.83 -4.59
C GLU A 811 -30.66 -37.58 -6.10
N LYS A 812 -31.73 -36.98 -6.65
CA LYS A 812 -31.88 -36.68 -8.09
C LYS A 812 -32.38 -35.25 -8.28
N PRO A 813 -31.49 -34.25 -8.24
CA PRO A 813 -31.89 -32.86 -8.37
C PRO A 813 -32.34 -32.55 -9.79
N LEU A 814 -33.56 -32.02 -9.93
CA LEU A 814 -34.11 -31.51 -11.18
C LEU A 814 -34.24 -29.98 -11.09
N ALA A 815 -34.20 -29.30 -12.23
CA ALA A 815 -34.54 -27.88 -12.27
C ALA A 815 -36.01 -27.67 -11.82
N PRO A 816 -36.32 -26.63 -11.04
CA PRO A 816 -37.69 -26.29 -10.68
C PRO A 816 -38.56 -26.07 -11.92
N GLU A 817 -39.73 -26.69 -11.98
CA GLU A 817 -40.68 -26.44 -13.07
C GLU A 817 -41.27 -25.02 -12.96
N ILE A 818 -41.05 -24.21 -13.99
CA ILE A 818 -41.70 -22.91 -14.14
C ILE A 818 -43.15 -23.16 -14.58
N TYR A 819 -44.10 -22.66 -13.80
CA TYR A 819 -45.53 -22.78 -14.11
C TYR A 819 -45.91 -21.82 -15.25
N ASN A 820 -47.09 -22.02 -15.88
CA ASN A 820 -47.57 -21.12 -16.94
C ASN A 820 -47.78 -19.69 -16.42
N PHE A 821 -46.80 -18.83 -16.67
CA PHE A 821 -46.77 -17.43 -16.26
C PHE A 821 -47.36 -16.51 -17.34
N GLN A 822 -48.12 -15.50 -16.94
CA GLN A 822 -48.63 -14.46 -17.85
C GLN A 822 -47.57 -13.36 -18.07
N ASN A 823 -47.03 -13.31 -19.28
CA ASN A 823 -46.08 -12.27 -19.70
C ASN A 823 -46.72 -10.87 -19.74
N GLU A 824 -47.98 -10.77 -20.17
CA GLU A 824 -48.73 -9.51 -20.18
C GLU A 824 -49.28 -9.19 -18.78
N SER A 825 -48.95 -8.02 -18.25
CA SER A 825 -49.48 -7.53 -16.97
C SER A 825 -49.76 -6.03 -17.06
N LYS A 826 -50.81 -5.59 -16.36
CA LYS A 826 -51.18 -4.18 -16.19
C LYS A 826 -50.25 -3.42 -15.24
N PHE A 827 -49.42 -4.14 -14.48
CA PHE A 827 -48.51 -3.57 -13.48
C PHE A 827 -47.16 -3.24 -14.13
N PRO A 828 -46.58 -2.05 -13.85
CA PRO A 828 -45.32 -1.64 -14.45
C PRO A 828 -44.14 -2.45 -13.93
N MET A 829 -43.07 -2.50 -14.72
CA MET A 829 -41.76 -2.98 -14.29
C MET A 829 -41.05 -1.87 -13.51
N LEU A 830 -40.73 -2.11 -12.24
CA LEU A 830 -39.95 -1.19 -11.43
C LEU A 830 -38.46 -1.40 -11.73
N ALA A 831 -37.75 -0.33 -12.08
CA ALA A 831 -36.30 -0.36 -12.16
C ALA A 831 -35.68 -0.49 -10.76
N LYS A 832 -34.44 -0.98 -10.66
CA LYS A 832 -33.68 -1.14 -9.41
C LYS A 832 -33.88 0.01 -8.40
N LYS A 833 -33.74 1.26 -8.85
CA LYS A 833 -33.87 2.44 -7.98
C LYS A 833 -35.26 2.56 -7.36
N ASP A 834 -36.31 2.29 -8.13
CA ASP A 834 -37.71 2.39 -7.67
C ASP A 834 -38.10 1.19 -6.80
N PHE A 835 -37.60 0.00 -7.14
CA PHE A 835 -37.77 -1.22 -6.34
C PHE A 835 -37.23 -1.03 -4.91
N TYR A 836 -35.95 -0.65 -4.78
CA TYR A 836 -35.36 -0.44 -3.44
C TYR A 836 -35.88 0.81 -2.75
N LYS A 837 -36.37 1.82 -3.50
CA LYS A 837 -37.07 2.96 -2.90
C LYS A 837 -38.36 2.48 -2.22
N GLU A 838 -39.16 1.64 -2.86
CA GLU A 838 -40.40 1.10 -2.29
C GLU A 838 -40.10 0.21 -1.06
N LEU A 839 -39.10 -0.67 -1.11
CA LEU A 839 -38.68 -1.46 0.04
C LEU A 839 -38.15 -0.58 1.20
N ARG A 840 -37.40 0.48 0.89
CA ARG A 840 -36.93 1.43 1.90
C ARG A 840 -38.09 2.15 2.60
N LEU A 841 -39.13 2.53 1.86
CA LEU A 841 -40.36 3.09 2.46
C LEU A 841 -41.08 2.09 3.37
N ARG A 842 -40.88 0.78 3.15
CA ARG A 842 -41.38 -0.31 4.01
C ARG A 842 -40.48 -0.62 5.21
N GLY A 843 -39.29 -0.01 5.31
CA GLY A 843 -38.34 -0.15 6.42
C GLY A 843 -37.13 -1.04 6.11
N TYR A 844 -37.02 -1.55 4.88
CA TYR A 844 -35.87 -2.32 4.43
C TYR A 844 -34.81 -1.40 3.81
N HIS A 845 -33.74 -1.14 4.56
CA HIS A 845 -32.66 -0.25 4.17
C HIS A 845 -31.51 -1.02 3.50
N TYR A 846 -31.83 -1.97 2.62
CA TYR A 846 -30.84 -2.79 1.93
C TYR A 846 -29.76 -1.94 1.25
N ASN A 847 -28.52 -2.38 1.30
CA ASN A 847 -27.36 -1.71 0.73
C ASN A 847 -26.35 -2.72 0.17
N GLY A 848 -25.43 -2.27 -0.69
CA GLY A 848 -24.35 -3.09 -1.24
C GLY A 848 -24.85 -4.36 -1.92
N ALA A 849 -24.28 -5.51 -1.54
CA ALA A 849 -24.60 -6.83 -2.13
C ALA A 849 -26.06 -7.28 -1.93
N PHE A 850 -26.79 -6.71 -0.96
CA PHE A 850 -28.22 -6.97 -0.76
C PHE A 850 -29.13 -6.18 -1.69
N GLN A 851 -28.56 -5.49 -2.70
CA GLN A 851 -29.31 -4.87 -3.79
C GLN A 851 -29.17 -5.56 -5.18
N PRO A 852 -29.29 -6.90 -5.33
CA PRO A 852 -29.05 -7.57 -6.61
C PRO A 852 -30.25 -7.55 -7.58
N VAL A 853 -31.47 -7.25 -7.12
CA VAL A 853 -32.65 -7.08 -8.00
C VAL A 853 -32.43 -5.93 -9.00
N ARG A 854 -32.45 -6.25 -10.30
CA ARG A 854 -32.29 -5.29 -11.40
C ARG A 854 -33.62 -4.65 -11.80
N SER A 855 -34.67 -5.47 -11.84
CA SER A 855 -36.04 -5.00 -12.01
C SER A 855 -37.03 -6.00 -11.43
N ALA A 856 -38.21 -5.52 -11.02
CA ALA A 856 -39.30 -6.39 -10.60
C ALA A 856 -40.64 -5.77 -10.96
N ARG A 857 -41.61 -6.60 -11.30
CA ARG A 857 -42.97 -6.15 -11.60
C ARG A 857 -43.64 -5.69 -10.32
N ALA A 858 -44.41 -4.60 -10.36
CA ALA A 858 -44.98 -3.98 -9.16
C ALA A 858 -45.97 -4.89 -8.39
N ASP A 859 -46.47 -5.96 -9.02
CA ASP A 859 -47.28 -7.00 -8.38
C ASP A 859 -46.46 -8.10 -7.68
N GLY A 860 -45.13 -8.06 -7.76
CA GLY A 860 -44.23 -9.05 -7.17
C GLY A 860 -44.27 -10.44 -7.80
N LEU A 861 -44.96 -10.61 -8.93
CA LEU A 861 -45.10 -11.92 -9.59
C LEU A 861 -43.86 -12.31 -10.43
N TYR A 862 -43.03 -11.35 -10.80
CA TYR A 862 -41.83 -11.56 -11.61
C TYR A 862 -40.75 -10.51 -11.32
N GLY A 863 -39.49 -10.91 -11.44
CA GLY A 863 -38.36 -9.98 -11.45
C GLY A 863 -37.09 -10.61 -12.00
N THR A 864 -36.06 -9.80 -12.12
CA THR A 864 -34.73 -10.19 -12.59
C THR A 864 -33.68 -9.86 -11.54
N VAL A 865 -32.86 -10.85 -11.21
CA VAL A 865 -31.85 -10.76 -10.16
C VAL A 865 -30.48 -11.09 -10.74
N GLU A 866 -29.51 -10.26 -10.41
CA GLU A 866 -28.11 -10.49 -10.76
C GLU A 866 -27.48 -11.55 -9.84
N TRP A 867 -26.76 -12.49 -10.45
CA TRP A 867 -26.02 -13.52 -9.74
C TRP A 867 -24.54 -13.20 -9.63
N ASP A 868 -24.05 -13.06 -8.39
CA ASP A 868 -22.66 -12.76 -8.05
C ASP A 868 -22.03 -13.85 -7.14
N TYR A 869 -22.30 -15.12 -7.46
CA TYR A 869 -21.80 -16.28 -6.69
C TYR A 869 -22.14 -16.30 -5.19
N ASN A 870 -23.12 -15.49 -4.76
CA ASN A 870 -23.53 -15.37 -3.37
C ASN A 870 -24.97 -15.85 -3.16
N TRP A 871 -25.10 -17.10 -2.70
CA TRP A 871 -26.39 -17.75 -2.43
C TRP A 871 -27.26 -16.99 -1.42
N VAL A 872 -26.66 -16.36 -0.40
CA VAL A 872 -27.40 -15.66 0.66
C VAL A 872 -28.14 -14.46 0.07
N THR A 873 -27.43 -13.61 -0.67
CA THR A 873 -27.98 -12.40 -1.29
C THR A 873 -28.99 -12.74 -2.38
N PHE A 874 -28.74 -13.80 -3.17
CA PHE A 874 -29.63 -14.23 -4.24
C PHE A 874 -30.95 -14.80 -3.68
N MET A 875 -30.88 -15.69 -2.68
CA MET A 875 -32.08 -16.18 -2.02
C MET A 875 -32.83 -15.05 -1.31
N ASP A 876 -32.13 -14.10 -0.69
CA ASP A 876 -32.78 -12.95 -0.04
C ASP A 876 -33.49 -12.08 -1.07
N ALA A 877 -32.90 -11.84 -2.23
CA ALA A 877 -33.54 -11.11 -3.33
C ALA A 877 -34.82 -11.77 -3.84
N MET A 878 -34.88 -13.11 -3.85
CA MET A 878 -36.14 -13.83 -4.10
C MET A 878 -37.19 -13.48 -3.05
N LEU A 879 -36.83 -13.46 -1.76
CA LEU A 879 -37.73 -13.04 -0.68
C LEU A 879 -38.17 -11.57 -0.85
N GLN A 880 -37.25 -10.68 -1.24
CA GLN A 880 -37.54 -9.26 -1.48
C GLN A 880 -38.61 -9.06 -2.58
N ILE A 881 -38.53 -9.80 -3.68
CA ILE A 881 -39.52 -9.75 -4.76
C ILE A 881 -40.89 -10.24 -4.27
N GLN A 882 -40.92 -11.31 -3.49
CA GLN A 882 -42.16 -11.82 -2.91
C GLN A 882 -42.77 -10.83 -1.88
N ILE A 883 -41.94 -10.16 -1.08
CA ILE A 883 -42.37 -9.13 -0.12
C ILE A 883 -42.98 -7.93 -0.87
N LEU A 884 -42.42 -7.52 -2.00
CA LEU A 884 -42.96 -6.44 -2.82
C LEU A 884 -44.43 -6.70 -3.21
N GLY A 885 -44.73 -7.94 -3.65
CA GLY A 885 -46.07 -8.36 -4.09
C GLY A 885 -47.11 -8.44 -2.98
N THR A 886 -46.71 -8.31 -1.71
CA THR A 886 -47.65 -8.16 -0.61
C THR A 886 -48.13 -6.71 -0.53
N ASP A 887 -49.45 -6.50 -0.71
CA ASP A 887 -50.07 -5.17 -0.63
C ASP A 887 -50.15 -4.69 0.82
N SER A 888 -49.02 -4.25 1.36
CA SER A 888 -48.88 -3.74 2.72
C SER A 888 -47.74 -2.72 2.81
N ARG A 889 -47.98 -1.65 3.56
CA ARG A 889 -46.92 -0.70 3.97
C ARG A 889 -46.16 -1.16 5.22
N SER A 890 -46.53 -2.31 5.78
CA SER A 890 -45.94 -2.84 7.01
C SER A 890 -44.60 -3.52 6.75
N LEU A 891 -43.74 -3.54 7.77
CA LEU A 891 -42.49 -4.28 7.76
C LEU A 891 -42.76 -5.76 8.09
N LEU A 892 -42.29 -6.66 7.22
CA LEU A 892 -42.47 -8.11 7.33
C LEU A 892 -41.11 -8.81 7.44
N LEU A 893 -40.96 -9.74 8.38
CA LEU A 893 -39.78 -10.61 8.45
C LEU A 893 -40.18 -12.07 8.21
N PRO A 894 -39.36 -12.86 7.47
CA PRO A 894 -39.59 -14.30 7.34
C PRO A 894 -39.66 -14.97 8.72
N THR A 895 -40.72 -15.72 8.98
CA THR A 895 -40.88 -16.50 10.22
C THR A 895 -41.01 -17.99 9.97
N LYS A 896 -41.46 -18.39 8.78
CA LYS A 896 -41.57 -19.81 8.41
C LYS A 896 -41.33 -20.04 6.93
N ILE A 897 -40.62 -21.10 6.58
CA ILE A 897 -40.56 -21.66 5.23
C ILE A 897 -40.98 -23.11 5.32
N ARG A 898 -42.12 -23.46 4.70
CA ARG A 898 -42.59 -24.85 4.68
C ARG A 898 -41.59 -25.76 3.96
N LYS A 899 -41.10 -25.33 2.81
CA LYS A 899 -40.17 -26.10 2.00
C LYS A 899 -39.24 -25.21 1.19
N LEU A 900 -37.94 -25.49 1.19
CA LEU A 900 -36.94 -24.84 0.34
C LEU A 900 -36.06 -25.91 -0.30
N ARG A 901 -35.92 -25.88 -1.63
CA ARG A 901 -34.98 -26.72 -2.36
C ARG A 901 -33.88 -25.86 -2.96
N ILE A 902 -32.64 -26.30 -2.79
CA ILE A 902 -31.46 -25.69 -3.38
C ILE A 902 -30.77 -26.76 -4.21
N ASN A 903 -30.92 -26.67 -5.53
CA ASN A 903 -30.32 -27.59 -6.48
C ASN A 903 -29.10 -26.93 -7.14
N GLY A 904 -27.91 -27.13 -6.55
CA GLY A 904 -26.66 -26.49 -6.98
C GLY A 904 -26.27 -26.83 -8.43
N ILE A 905 -26.32 -28.12 -8.79
CA ILE A 905 -25.93 -28.59 -10.13
C ILE A 905 -26.80 -27.96 -11.24
N PRO A 906 -28.16 -28.07 -11.20
CA PRO A 906 -29.01 -27.38 -12.17
C PRO A 906 -28.83 -25.86 -12.20
N HIS A 907 -28.55 -25.22 -11.06
CA HIS A 907 -28.31 -23.78 -11.02
C HIS A 907 -27.03 -23.41 -11.79
N PHE A 908 -25.92 -24.11 -11.53
CA PHE A 908 -24.66 -23.85 -12.22
C PHE A 908 -24.68 -24.25 -13.70
N ASP A 909 -25.48 -25.25 -14.10
CA ASP A 909 -25.70 -25.57 -15.51
C ASP A 909 -26.34 -24.42 -16.29
N VAL A 910 -27.21 -23.62 -15.64
CA VAL A 910 -27.78 -22.40 -16.22
C VAL A 910 -26.74 -21.29 -16.26
N ILE A 911 -26.01 -21.07 -15.15
CA ILE A 911 -24.98 -20.02 -15.06
C ILE A 911 -23.84 -20.23 -16.05
N ASN A 912 -23.37 -21.45 -16.25
CA ASN A 912 -22.27 -21.79 -17.16
C ASN A 912 -22.61 -21.54 -18.63
N LYS A 913 -23.89 -21.33 -18.96
CA LYS A 913 -24.37 -20.98 -20.31
C LYS A 913 -24.57 -19.48 -20.50
N MET A 914 -24.46 -18.68 -19.45
CA MET A 914 -24.63 -17.22 -19.49
C MET A 914 -23.29 -16.49 -19.73
N ASP A 915 -23.37 -15.25 -20.19
CA ASP A 915 -22.23 -14.35 -20.31
C ASP A 915 -21.62 -14.07 -18.92
N PRO A 916 -20.30 -14.27 -18.70
CA PRO A 916 -19.64 -13.94 -17.45
C PRO A 916 -19.82 -12.49 -17.00
N GLU A 917 -19.97 -11.53 -17.92
CA GLU A 917 -20.16 -10.12 -17.59
C GLU A 917 -21.62 -9.73 -17.36
N ASN A 918 -22.58 -10.65 -17.58
CA ASN A 918 -24.01 -10.35 -17.46
C ASN A 918 -24.86 -11.58 -17.06
N ARG A 919 -24.81 -11.96 -15.78
CA ARG A 919 -25.55 -13.10 -15.24
C ARG A 919 -26.85 -12.67 -14.56
N ILE A 920 -27.92 -12.63 -15.34
CA ILE A 920 -29.25 -12.26 -14.87
C ILE A 920 -30.13 -13.52 -14.85
N ILE A 921 -30.76 -13.78 -13.72
CA ILE A 921 -31.69 -14.89 -13.53
C ILE A 921 -33.10 -14.34 -13.32
N ASP A 922 -34.07 -14.92 -14.02
CA ASP A 922 -35.49 -14.64 -13.82
C ASP A 922 -36.02 -15.29 -12.54
N VAL A 923 -36.82 -14.53 -11.81
CA VAL A 923 -37.52 -14.96 -10.60
C VAL A 923 -39.03 -14.96 -10.89
N TYR A 924 -39.69 -16.08 -10.64
CA TYR A 924 -41.13 -16.25 -10.85
C TYR A 924 -41.84 -16.56 -9.53
N VAL A 925 -42.91 -15.83 -9.22
CA VAL A 925 -43.67 -15.97 -7.97
C VAL A 925 -45.11 -16.36 -8.25
N ASP A 926 -45.55 -17.53 -7.80
CA ASP A 926 -46.93 -17.99 -7.83
C ASP A 926 -47.59 -17.75 -6.46
N HIS A 927 -48.35 -16.66 -6.36
CA HIS A 927 -49.10 -16.34 -5.14
C HIS A 927 -50.16 -17.40 -4.79
N LYS A 928 -50.75 -18.10 -5.76
CA LYS A 928 -51.83 -19.07 -5.49
C LYS A 928 -51.29 -20.27 -4.72
N ASN A 929 -50.09 -20.72 -5.06
CA ASN A 929 -49.43 -21.85 -4.40
C ASN A 929 -48.37 -21.42 -3.37
N ASN A 930 -48.23 -20.11 -3.11
CA ASN A 930 -47.18 -19.50 -2.29
C ASN A 930 -45.80 -20.09 -2.63
N ARG A 931 -45.45 -20.03 -3.91
CA ARG A 931 -44.27 -20.68 -4.49
C ARG A 931 -43.43 -19.68 -5.25
N ILE A 932 -42.12 -19.69 -5.07
CA ILE A 932 -41.17 -18.83 -5.79
C ILE A 932 -40.03 -19.70 -6.34
N VAL A 933 -39.68 -19.48 -7.60
CA VAL A 933 -38.65 -20.25 -8.30
C VAL A 933 -37.69 -19.34 -9.05
N ALA A 934 -36.40 -19.66 -8.99
CA ALA A 934 -35.35 -18.98 -9.75
C ALA A 934 -34.12 -19.88 -9.91
N GLY A 935 -33.64 -20.07 -11.14
CA GLY A 935 -32.52 -20.97 -11.42
C GLY A 935 -32.76 -22.37 -10.82
N GLY A 936 -31.85 -22.84 -9.97
CA GLY A 936 -32.01 -24.09 -9.21
C GLY A 936 -32.71 -24.00 -7.85
N ILE A 937 -33.37 -22.88 -7.51
CA ILE A 937 -33.99 -22.65 -6.20
C ILE A 937 -35.51 -22.69 -6.30
N GLU A 938 -36.16 -23.38 -5.35
CA GLU A 938 -37.61 -23.39 -5.18
C GLU A 938 -37.96 -23.18 -3.69
N VAL A 939 -38.73 -22.14 -3.39
CA VAL A 939 -39.29 -21.91 -2.04
C VAL A 939 -40.80 -22.08 -2.10
N ILE A 940 -41.37 -22.81 -1.14
CA ILE A 940 -42.81 -23.03 -1.03
C ILE A 940 -43.24 -22.74 0.41
N GLY A 941 -44.33 -21.98 0.56
CA GLY A 941 -44.91 -21.69 1.86
C GLY A 941 -44.05 -20.76 2.69
N LEU A 942 -43.49 -19.70 2.08
CA LEU A 942 -42.87 -18.60 2.81
C LEU A 942 -43.96 -17.84 3.56
N HIS A 943 -43.80 -17.72 4.88
CA HIS A 943 -44.64 -16.90 5.74
C HIS A 943 -43.77 -15.83 6.37
N ALA A 944 -44.25 -14.59 6.33
CA ALA A 944 -43.62 -13.47 6.99
C ALA A 944 -44.61 -12.85 7.98
N SER A 945 -44.12 -12.47 9.15
CA SER A 945 -44.93 -11.89 10.21
C SER A 945 -44.72 -10.38 10.28
N LEU A 946 -45.79 -9.68 10.68
CA LEU A 946 -45.76 -8.25 10.97
C LEU A 946 -44.84 -8.01 12.16
N VAL A 947 -43.84 -7.15 11.96
CA VAL A 947 -43.02 -6.64 13.05
C VAL A 947 -43.50 -5.23 13.36
N GLN A 948 -43.79 -4.95 14.64
CA GLN A 948 -44.08 -3.59 15.06
C GLN A 948 -42.86 -2.72 14.71
N ARG A 949 -43.05 -1.79 13.78
CA ARG A 949 -42.08 -0.74 13.54
C ARG A 949 -41.86 0.02 14.84
N ARG A 950 -40.66 0.60 15.04
CA ARG A 950 -40.58 1.83 15.83
C ARG A 950 -41.65 2.78 15.29
N LYS A 951 -42.47 3.40 16.17
CA LYS A 951 -43.65 4.19 15.76
C LYS A 951 -43.32 4.95 14.46
N PRO A 952 -44.02 4.67 13.35
CA PRO A 952 -43.70 5.32 12.09
C PRO A 952 -43.74 6.83 12.33
N PRO A 953 -42.83 7.61 11.73
CA PRO A 953 -43.09 9.02 11.62
C PRO A 953 -44.44 9.21 10.97
N GLY A 954 -45.35 9.89 11.64
CA GLY A 954 -46.60 10.27 11.02
C GLY A 954 -47.78 9.39 11.40
N ILE A 955 -48.32 9.61 12.60
CA ILE A 955 -49.69 10.13 12.59
C ILE A 955 -49.61 11.40 11.73
N PRO A 956 -50.34 11.54 10.61
CA PRO A 956 -50.29 12.76 9.81
C PRO A 956 -50.50 13.97 10.73
N VAL A 957 -49.43 14.73 10.93
CA VAL A 957 -49.42 15.93 11.75
C VAL A 957 -49.86 17.06 10.82
N LEU A 958 -50.97 17.75 11.15
CA LEU A 958 -51.33 18.97 10.43
C LEU A 958 -50.25 20.02 10.74
N GLU A 959 -49.57 20.51 9.70
CA GLU A 959 -48.51 21.51 9.86
C GLU A 959 -49.05 22.90 9.56
N GLN A 960 -48.91 23.81 10.52
CA GLN A 960 -49.14 25.24 10.34
C GLN A 960 -47.77 25.96 10.35
N TYR A 961 -47.63 26.99 9.51
CA TYR A 961 -46.46 27.85 9.46
C TYR A 961 -46.89 29.25 9.86
N GLU A 962 -46.70 29.59 11.13
CA GLU A 962 -46.98 30.94 11.63
C GLU A 962 -45.68 31.75 11.78
N PHE A 963 -45.82 33.04 12.01
CA PHE A 963 -44.71 33.93 12.26
C PHE A 963 -45.01 34.58 13.63
N LEU A 964 -44.48 34.02 14.72
CA LEU A 964 -44.76 34.48 16.10
C LEU A 964 -43.70 35.44 16.66
N PRO A 965 -44.08 36.64 17.17
CA PRO A 965 -43.13 37.56 17.77
C PRO A 965 -42.53 36.97 19.03
N TYR A 966 -41.27 37.33 19.27
CA TYR A 966 -40.46 36.80 20.35
C TYR A 966 -40.60 37.58 21.66
N LEU A 967 -40.74 38.91 21.57
CA LEU A 967 -40.92 39.81 22.71
C LEU A 967 -41.97 40.90 22.37
N PRO A 968 -43.10 40.97 23.11
CA PRO A 968 -43.63 39.89 23.95
C PRO A 968 -44.10 38.71 23.08
N ALA A 969 -43.79 37.48 23.50
CA ALA A 969 -44.37 36.29 22.89
C ALA A 969 -45.89 36.24 23.18
N PRO A 970 -46.72 35.77 22.23
CA PRO A 970 -48.15 35.61 22.48
C PRO A 970 -48.39 34.52 23.51
N GLU A 971 -49.50 34.63 24.23
CA GLU A 971 -49.96 33.60 25.15
C GLU A 971 -50.35 32.33 24.40
N MET A 972 -49.99 31.16 24.95
CA MET A 972 -50.25 29.87 24.31
C MET A 972 -50.40 28.73 25.32
N THR A 973 -50.91 27.60 24.84
CA THR A 973 -51.03 26.38 25.65
C THR A 973 -49.68 25.77 25.98
N LEU A 974 -49.58 25.04 27.10
CA LEU A 974 -48.38 24.32 27.51
C LEU A 974 -47.77 23.45 26.39
N SER A 975 -48.61 22.77 25.61
CA SER A 975 -48.13 21.94 24.49
C SER A 975 -47.50 22.76 23.37
N ASN A 976 -48.06 23.93 23.04
CA ASN A 976 -47.50 24.80 22.02
C ASN A 976 -46.20 25.45 22.49
N ALA A 977 -46.12 25.84 23.77
CA ALA A 977 -44.89 26.36 24.36
C ALA A 977 -43.74 25.34 24.28
N ALA A 978 -44.01 24.07 24.64
CA ALA A 978 -43.01 22.99 24.53
C ALA A 978 -42.56 22.77 23.07
N ARG A 979 -43.48 22.76 22.11
CA ARG A 979 -43.18 22.62 20.67
C ARG A 979 -42.26 23.71 20.16
N ILE A 980 -42.54 24.95 20.53
CA ILE A 980 -41.73 26.11 20.16
C ILE A 980 -40.32 25.98 20.73
N CYS A 981 -40.17 25.60 22.01
CA CYS A 981 -38.86 25.39 22.61
C CYS A 981 -38.05 24.32 21.87
N VAL A 982 -38.65 23.16 21.58
CA VAL A 982 -37.99 22.06 20.85
C VAL A 982 -37.58 22.50 19.45
N GLN A 983 -38.45 23.19 18.73
CA GLN A 983 -38.18 23.68 17.39
C GLN A 983 -37.02 24.69 17.36
N LEU A 984 -37.02 25.66 18.28
CA LEU A 984 -35.93 26.62 18.41
C LEU A 984 -34.61 25.90 18.64
N ALA A 985 -34.56 24.84 19.45
CA ALA A 985 -33.31 24.09 19.60
C ALA A 985 -32.90 23.36 18.32
N LEU A 986 -33.82 22.68 17.63
CA LEU A 986 -33.50 21.90 16.44
C LEU A 986 -33.14 22.75 15.20
N GLU A 987 -33.67 23.97 15.10
CA GLU A 987 -33.27 24.90 14.04
C GLU A 987 -31.82 25.40 14.23
N ASN A 988 -31.41 25.53 15.49
CA ASN A 988 -30.12 26.09 15.89
C ASN A 988 -29.05 25.02 16.18
N MET A 989 -29.44 23.75 16.34
CA MET A 989 -28.56 22.62 16.59
C MET A 989 -28.81 21.51 15.57
N SER A 990 -27.76 21.08 14.85
CA SER A 990 -27.85 19.96 13.90
C SER A 990 -27.75 18.62 14.62
N ILE A 991 -28.86 18.18 15.21
CA ILE A 991 -28.94 16.94 15.99
C ILE A 991 -30.09 16.04 15.53
N SER A 992 -29.84 14.74 15.44
CA SER A 992 -30.86 13.69 15.19
C SER A 992 -31.27 12.94 16.46
N LYS A 993 -30.60 13.23 17.59
CA LYS A 993 -30.87 12.63 18.90
C LYS A 993 -30.80 13.70 19.99
N VAL A 994 -31.93 13.97 20.63
CA VAL A 994 -32.08 14.94 21.72
C VAL A 994 -31.92 14.21 23.05
N LYS A 995 -31.21 14.84 23.99
CA LYS A 995 -31.14 14.39 25.39
C LYS A 995 -31.75 15.46 26.25
N LEU A 996 -32.82 15.13 26.97
CA LEU A 996 -33.60 16.09 27.74
C LEU A 996 -33.79 15.55 29.15
N VAL A 997 -33.52 16.42 30.13
CA VAL A 997 -33.78 16.13 31.55
C VAL A 997 -34.69 17.19 32.15
N GLU A 998 -35.71 16.77 32.89
CA GLU A 998 -36.46 17.64 33.80
C GLU A 998 -36.10 17.31 35.24
N VAL A 999 -35.92 18.35 36.06
CA VAL A 999 -35.48 18.25 37.45
C VAL A 999 -36.59 18.74 38.36
N ASP A 1000 -37.10 17.85 39.21
CA ASP A 1000 -38.10 18.18 40.22
C ASP A 1000 -37.46 19.06 41.30
N THR A 1001 -37.75 20.35 41.23
CA THR A 1001 -37.07 21.39 42.02
C THR A 1001 -38.04 22.19 42.89
N ASP A 1002 -39.30 22.29 42.48
CA ASP A 1002 -40.34 23.02 43.18
C ASP A 1002 -41.64 22.24 43.32
N GLY A 1003 -41.63 20.96 42.94
CA GLY A 1003 -42.72 20.04 43.19
C GLY A 1003 -43.92 20.12 42.29
N ARG A 1004 -43.81 20.81 41.16
CA ARG A 1004 -44.84 20.84 40.11
C ARG A 1004 -44.90 19.51 39.36
N ASP A 1005 -46.02 19.28 38.67
CA ASP A 1005 -46.14 18.17 37.73
C ASP A 1005 -45.14 18.35 36.57
N ASN A 1006 -44.54 17.24 36.14
CA ASN A 1006 -43.56 17.24 35.06
C ASN A 1006 -44.20 17.62 33.72
N VAL A 1007 -43.44 18.31 32.87
CA VAL A 1007 -43.84 18.71 31.52
C VAL A 1007 -43.17 17.86 30.43
N LEU A 1008 -42.30 16.91 30.81
CA LEU A 1008 -41.61 15.99 29.90
C LEU A 1008 -42.50 15.40 28.81
N ALA A 1009 -43.71 14.93 29.16
CA ALA A 1009 -44.63 14.35 28.20
C ALA A 1009 -44.90 15.28 27.00
N LYS A 1010 -45.00 16.60 27.22
CA LYS A 1010 -45.23 17.59 26.14
C LYS A 1010 -44.00 17.81 25.27
N PHE A 1011 -42.80 17.69 25.85
CA PHE A 1011 -41.55 17.73 25.10
C PHE A 1011 -41.32 16.45 24.29
N ILE A 1012 -41.69 15.30 24.84
CA ILE A 1012 -41.66 14.01 24.14
C ILE A 1012 -42.59 14.06 22.93
N ASP A 1013 -43.85 14.50 23.11
CA ASP A 1013 -44.80 14.67 22.01
C ASP A 1013 -44.19 15.56 20.91
N ALA A 1014 -43.59 16.70 21.29
CA ALA A 1014 -42.96 17.61 20.33
C ALA A 1014 -41.76 17.03 19.59
N ILE A 1015 -40.94 16.18 20.23
CA ILE A 1015 -39.77 15.54 19.62
C ILE A 1015 -40.18 14.34 18.75
N GLU A 1016 -41.11 13.50 19.23
CA GLU A 1016 -41.57 12.31 18.52
C GLU A 1016 -42.43 12.63 17.28
N ASP A 1017 -43.01 13.84 17.19
CA ASP A 1017 -43.68 14.31 15.98
C ASP A 1017 -42.73 14.55 14.79
N LEU A 1018 -41.42 14.52 15.01
CA LEU A 1018 -40.41 14.77 13.98
C LEU A 1018 -39.79 13.46 13.47
N PRO A 1019 -39.94 13.13 12.17
CA PRO A 1019 -39.58 11.81 11.62
C PRO A 1019 -38.15 11.32 11.80
N ILE A 1020 -37.22 12.25 11.93
CA ILE A 1020 -35.78 12.01 11.85
C ILE A 1020 -35.13 12.21 13.23
N VAL A 1021 -35.87 12.73 14.21
CA VAL A 1021 -35.34 13.10 15.53
C VAL A 1021 -35.79 12.08 16.56
N THR A 1022 -34.87 11.61 17.38
CA THR A 1022 -35.12 10.68 18.49
C THR A 1022 -34.75 11.33 19.82
N GLY A 1023 -35.28 10.83 20.94
CA GLY A 1023 -35.00 11.40 22.26
C GLY A 1023 -34.55 10.37 23.30
N GLU A 1024 -33.69 10.81 24.22
CA GLU A 1024 -33.47 10.19 25.54
C GLU A 1024 -34.01 11.15 26.60
N TYR A 1025 -34.93 10.66 27.44
CA TYR A 1025 -35.68 11.47 28.39
C TYR A 1025 -35.41 10.99 29.81
N MET A 1026 -35.07 11.92 30.70
CA MET A 1026 -34.81 11.64 32.11
C MET A 1026 -35.62 12.57 33.01
N TYR A 1027 -36.15 12.02 34.09
CA TYR A 1027 -36.78 12.79 35.16
C TYR A 1027 -36.02 12.56 36.46
N LEU A 1028 -35.42 13.62 37.01
CA LEU A 1028 -34.73 13.58 38.29
C LEU A 1028 -35.69 14.01 39.41
N THR A 1029 -36.07 13.08 40.28
CA THR A 1029 -36.93 13.35 41.45
C THR A 1029 -36.58 12.41 42.60
N ASP A 1030 -36.71 12.91 43.83
CA ASP A 1030 -36.65 12.09 45.04
C ASP A 1030 -38.03 11.55 45.46
N ARG A 1031 -39.09 11.96 44.76
CA ARG A 1031 -40.47 11.54 45.01
C ARG A 1031 -40.73 10.16 44.41
N LYS A 1032 -41.54 9.37 45.12
CA LYS A 1032 -42.07 8.12 44.56
C LYS A 1032 -43.19 8.44 43.57
N ILE A 1033 -42.89 8.25 42.28
CA ILE A 1033 -43.84 8.37 41.19
C ILE A 1033 -43.93 7.02 40.44
N ASP A 1034 -45.08 6.77 39.81
CA ASP A 1034 -45.29 5.59 38.97
C ASP A 1034 -44.41 5.65 37.71
N GLU A 1035 -44.09 4.49 37.13
CA GLU A 1035 -43.31 4.42 35.89
C GLU A 1035 -43.99 5.22 34.76
N ILE A 1036 -43.28 6.20 34.20
CA ILE A 1036 -43.74 6.96 33.04
C ILE A 1036 -43.16 6.30 31.78
N PRO A 1037 -44.00 5.80 30.84
CA PRO A 1037 -43.51 5.13 29.65
C PRO A 1037 -42.52 5.97 28.84
N GLY A 1038 -41.33 5.42 28.58
CA GLY A 1038 -40.30 6.07 27.78
C GLY A 1038 -39.40 7.08 28.52
N ILE A 1039 -39.60 7.28 29.82
CA ILE A 1039 -38.79 8.20 30.64
C ILE A 1039 -37.98 7.41 31.67
N HIS A 1040 -36.67 7.70 31.75
CA HIS A 1040 -35.84 7.16 32.82
C HIS A 1040 -35.99 8.01 34.08
N ILE A 1041 -36.47 7.42 35.17
CA ILE A 1041 -36.66 8.11 36.46
C ILE A 1041 -35.51 7.71 37.38
N GLU A 1042 -34.80 8.70 37.91
CA GLU A 1042 -33.66 8.49 38.80
C GLU A 1042 -33.66 9.49 39.97
N ASN A 1043 -33.31 9.03 41.16
CA ASN A 1043 -33.00 9.91 42.29
C ASN A 1043 -31.51 10.28 42.23
N GLY A 1044 -31.20 11.32 41.45
CA GLY A 1044 -29.84 11.77 41.17
C GLY A 1044 -29.71 13.29 41.16
N LYS A 1045 -28.47 13.79 41.13
CA LYS A 1045 -28.16 15.22 41.04
C LYS A 1045 -27.75 15.60 39.61
N VAL A 1046 -28.12 16.81 39.19
CA VAL A 1046 -27.79 17.37 37.86
C VAL A 1046 -26.28 17.38 37.58
N GLU A 1047 -25.44 17.58 38.59
CA GLU A 1047 -23.97 17.60 38.46
C GLU A 1047 -23.36 16.28 37.95
N ASN A 1048 -24.07 15.15 38.06
CA ASN A 1048 -23.63 13.85 37.57
C ASN A 1048 -23.92 13.64 36.08
N LEU A 1049 -24.69 14.54 35.47
CA LEU A 1049 -25.07 14.45 34.06
C LEU A 1049 -24.02 15.13 33.17
N SER A 1050 -23.95 14.72 31.91
CA SER A 1050 -23.12 15.39 30.90
C SER A 1050 -23.72 15.23 29.50
N ASN A 1051 -23.45 16.19 28.62
CA ASN A 1051 -23.86 16.19 27.21
C ASN A 1051 -25.39 16.18 27.01
N TYR A 1052 -26.14 16.95 27.81
CA TYR A 1052 -27.58 17.15 27.61
C TYR A 1052 -27.84 18.33 26.67
N HIS A 1053 -28.95 18.27 25.93
CA HIS A 1053 -29.36 19.31 25.00
C HIS A 1053 -30.38 20.27 25.64
N PHE A 1054 -31.22 19.73 26.52
CA PHE A 1054 -32.22 20.47 27.28
C PHE A 1054 -32.17 20.11 28.77
N ILE A 1055 -32.29 21.13 29.61
CA ILE A 1055 -32.59 21.01 31.03
C ILE A 1055 -33.85 21.81 31.31
N VAL A 1056 -34.84 21.20 31.96
CA VAL A 1056 -36.06 21.86 32.44
C VAL A 1056 -36.04 21.90 33.97
N ALA A 1057 -36.27 23.06 34.56
CA ALA A 1057 -36.27 23.26 36.01
C ALA A 1057 -37.31 24.31 36.46
N GLY A 1058 -37.59 24.33 37.77
CA GLY A 1058 -38.38 25.35 38.43
C GLY A 1058 -37.73 26.73 38.38
N GLY A 1059 -38.48 27.77 38.77
CA GLY A 1059 -38.08 29.17 38.65
C GLY A 1059 -36.77 29.55 39.35
N THR A 1060 -36.28 30.77 39.14
CA THR A 1060 -34.98 31.31 39.57
C THR A 1060 -34.76 31.43 41.10
N ARG A 1061 -35.73 31.05 41.94
CA ARG A 1061 -35.68 31.23 43.40
C ARG A 1061 -35.82 29.90 44.14
N GLY A 1062 -34.93 29.68 45.11
CA GLY A 1062 -34.89 28.49 45.97
C GLY A 1062 -33.56 27.74 45.84
N ASP A 1063 -33.04 27.21 46.95
CA ASP A 1063 -31.69 26.62 47.02
C ASP A 1063 -31.46 25.52 45.96
N LEU A 1064 -32.46 24.66 45.73
CA LEU A 1064 -32.41 23.62 44.69
C LEU A 1064 -32.41 24.18 43.26
N ASN A 1065 -33.10 25.29 43.03
CA ASN A 1065 -33.12 25.95 41.72
C ASN A 1065 -31.77 26.62 41.41
N GLU A 1066 -31.15 27.26 42.40
CA GLU A 1066 -29.84 27.90 42.26
C GLU A 1066 -28.74 26.87 41.92
N ASP A 1067 -28.77 25.70 42.56
CA ASP A 1067 -27.84 24.60 42.28
C ASP A 1067 -27.99 24.04 40.86
N VAL A 1068 -29.23 23.87 40.38
CA VAL A 1068 -29.49 23.41 39.01
C VAL A 1068 -29.01 24.43 37.99
N ILE A 1069 -29.31 25.71 38.20
CA ILE A 1069 -28.90 26.80 37.31
C ILE A 1069 -27.36 26.93 37.25
N MET A 1070 -26.68 26.82 38.39
CA MET A 1070 -25.21 26.90 38.44
C MET A 1070 -24.53 25.72 37.73
N ASN A 1071 -25.11 24.53 37.81
CA ASN A 1071 -24.55 23.33 37.17
C ASN A 1071 -25.00 23.12 35.72
N ALA A 1072 -26.10 23.74 35.29
CA ALA A 1072 -26.64 23.60 33.93
C ALA A 1072 -25.60 23.88 32.85
N GLN A 1073 -24.71 24.87 33.04
CA GLN A 1073 -23.68 25.22 32.06
C GLN A 1073 -22.70 24.06 31.77
N LYS A 1074 -22.37 23.25 32.80
CA LYS A 1074 -21.42 22.13 32.68
C LYS A 1074 -22.06 20.90 32.04
N VAL A 1075 -23.38 20.77 32.21
CA VAL A 1075 -24.16 19.62 31.80
C VAL A 1075 -24.65 19.78 30.35
N LEU A 1076 -25.06 20.99 29.99
CA LEU A 1076 -25.49 21.33 28.65
C LEU A 1076 -24.33 21.29 27.67
N VAL A 1077 -24.59 20.77 26.48
CA VAL A 1077 -23.70 20.94 25.33
C VAL A 1077 -23.57 22.42 24.95
N ASP A 1078 -22.56 22.74 24.13
CA ASP A 1078 -22.43 24.07 23.53
C ASP A 1078 -23.73 24.45 22.80
N ASN A 1079 -24.24 25.66 23.07
CA ASN A 1079 -25.53 26.16 22.57
C ASN A 1079 -26.77 25.35 23.01
N GLY A 1080 -26.65 24.51 24.04
CA GLY A 1080 -27.77 23.81 24.69
C GLY A 1080 -28.69 24.75 25.46
N TYR A 1081 -29.88 24.27 25.84
CA TYR A 1081 -30.98 25.11 26.35
C TYR A 1081 -31.36 24.77 27.79
N LEU A 1082 -31.53 25.81 28.60
CA LEU A 1082 -32.11 25.75 29.95
C LEU A 1082 -33.48 26.41 29.92
N LEU A 1083 -34.52 25.68 30.31
CA LEU A 1083 -35.88 26.18 30.42
C LEU A 1083 -36.28 26.30 31.89
N LEU A 1084 -36.62 27.51 32.31
CA LEU A 1084 -37.09 27.80 33.67
C LEU A 1084 -38.60 28.04 33.70
N ARG A 1085 -39.27 27.42 34.67
CA ARG A 1085 -40.71 27.49 34.88
C ARG A 1085 -41.06 28.49 35.99
N GLU A 1086 -41.43 29.71 35.62
CA GLU A 1086 -41.67 30.82 36.55
C GLU A 1086 -43.16 31.05 36.87
N ARG A 1087 -43.44 31.69 38.01
CA ARG A 1087 -44.79 32.15 38.38
C ARG A 1087 -45.01 33.61 37.94
N PRO A 1088 -46.27 34.01 37.66
CA PRO A 1088 -46.62 35.25 36.93
C PRO A 1088 -46.42 36.54 37.73
N THR A 1089 -46.29 36.45 39.06
CA THR A 1089 -46.09 37.61 39.95
C THR A 1089 -44.75 38.32 39.77
N THR A 1090 -43.88 37.80 38.89
CA THR A 1090 -42.53 38.28 38.66
C THR A 1090 -42.55 39.21 37.46
N ASN A 1091 -42.26 40.50 37.67
CA ASN A 1091 -42.06 41.44 36.58
C ASN A 1091 -40.82 40.96 35.78
N ILE A 1092 -41.03 40.38 34.60
CA ILE A 1092 -40.02 39.65 33.81
C ILE A 1092 -38.76 40.49 33.56
N SER A 1093 -38.92 41.80 33.41
CA SER A 1093 -37.82 42.78 33.28
C SER A 1093 -36.89 42.89 34.50
N ASN A 1094 -37.24 42.30 35.65
CA ASN A 1094 -36.43 42.28 36.88
C ASN A 1094 -35.86 40.89 37.22
N LEU A 1095 -35.98 39.89 36.34
CA LEU A 1095 -35.36 38.57 36.53
C LEU A 1095 -33.84 38.70 36.46
N LYS A 1096 -33.13 38.32 37.53
CA LYS A 1096 -31.67 38.19 37.52
C LYS A 1096 -31.30 36.90 36.79
N LEU A 1097 -31.04 37.01 35.49
CA LEU A 1097 -30.62 35.88 34.67
C LEU A 1097 -29.13 35.58 34.90
N PRO A 1098 -28.69 34.31 34.79
CA PRO A 1098 -27.28 33.96 34.94
C PRO A 1098 -26.45 34.53 33.79
N GLU A 1099 -25.29 35.14 34.08
CA GLU A 1099 -24.41 35.78 33.08
C GLU A 1099 -23.93 34.84 31.97
N GLN A 1100 -24.05 33.52 32.17
CA GLN A 1100 -23.58 32.48 31.26
C GLN A 1100 -24.64 32.03 30.24
N PHE A 1101 -25.82 32.64 30.25
CA PHE A 1101 -26.92 32.30 29.35
C PHE A 1101 -27.46 33.54 28.63
N HIS A 1102 -27.81 33.38 27.35
CA HIS A 1102 -28.60 34.36 26.61
C HIS A 1102 -30.09 34.07 26.79
N LEU A 1103 -30.91 35.10 27.01
CA LEU A 1103 -32.36 34.97 26.99
C LEU A 1103 -32.83 34.75 25.55
N ILE A 1104 -33.46 33.59 25.30
CA ILE A 1104 -34.00 33.14 23.99
C ILE A 1104 -35.54 33.21 23.90
N THR A 1105 -36.32 33.49 24.94
CA THR A 1105 -37.72 33.97 24.83
C THR A 1105 -38.38 33.85 26.19
N VAL A 1106 -39.49 34.57 26.38
CA VAL A 1106 -40.36 34.43 27.54
C VAL A 1106 -41.79 34.20 27.06
N ILE A 1107 -42.30 32.99 27.30
CA ILE A 1107 -43.59 32.52 26.80
C ILE A 1107 -44.60 32.43 27.95
N PRO A 1108 -45.67 33.24 27.95
CA PRO A 1108 -46.77 33.11 28.90
C PRO A 1108 -47.67 31.92 28.54
N ILE A 1109 -48.05 31.13 29.56
CA ILE A 1109 -48.85 29.89 29.40
C ILE A 1109 -50.17 30.01 30.16
N ASP A 1110 -51.26 29.55 29.51
CA ASP A 1110 -52.61 29.32 30.06
C ASP A 1110 -53.09 30.41 31.05
N ASN A 1111 -53.61 31.54 30.56
CA ASN A 1111 -54.09 32.72 31.29
C ASN A 1111 -53.06 33.38 32.21
N ASN A 1112 -51.76 33.33 31.87
CA ASN A 1112 -50.66 33.80 32.73
C ASN A 1112 -50.66 33.06 34.08
N GLU A 1113 -50.86 31.75 34.14
CA GLU A 1113 -50.65 30.98 35.39
C GLU A 1113 -49.19 30.50 35.55
N GLU A 1114 -48.49 30.30 34.43
CA GLU A 1114 -47.08 29.89 34.37
C GLU A 1114 -46.36 30.64 33.23
N VAL A 1115 -45.05 30.87 33.39
CA VAL A 1115 -44.21 31.51 32.37
C VAL A 1115 -42.99 30.64 32.08
N PHE A 1116 -42.74 30.32 30.81
CA PHE A 1116 -41.55 29.65 30.33
C PHE A 1116 -40.46 30.66 29.97
N VAL A 1117 -39.31 30.58 30.64
CA VAL A 1117 -38.13 31.39 30.33
C VAL A 1117 -37.09 30.49 29.68
N LEU A 1118 -36.91 30.62 28.37
CA LEU A 1118 -35.97 29.82 27.60
C LEU A 1118 -34.62 30.54 27.53
N LEU A 1119 -33.57 29.88 27.98
CA LEU A 1119 -32.20 30.38 28.05
C LEU A 1119 -31.29 29.48 27.21
N GLN A 1120 -30.31 30.05 26.52
CA GLN A 1120 -29.30 29.30 25.77
C GLN A 1120 -27.91 29.49 26.38
N ASN A 1121 -27.20 28.38 26.52
CA ASN A 1121 -25.84 28.33 27.06
C ASN A 1121 -24.85 29.07 26.15
N ILE A 1122 -24.12 30.05 26.70
CA ILE A 1122 -23.13 30.84 25.95
C ILE A 1122 -21.84 30.03 25.79
N SER A 1123 -21.51 29.63 24.54
CA SER A 1123 -20.20 29.05 24.23
C SER A 1123 -19.16 30.14 23.96
N LYS A 1124 -18.00 30.07 24.63
CA LYS A 1124 -16.88 31.04 24.47
C LYS A 1124 -16.11 30.91 23.14
N LYS A 1125 -16.50 29.98 22.25
CA LYS A 1125 -15.70 29.60 21.08
C LYS A 1125 -16.46 29.82 19.77
N LEU A 1126 -16.54 31.05 19.27
CA LEU A 1126 -16.69 31.32 17.83
C LEU A 1126 -16.40 32.80 17.51
N GLN A 1127 -15.12 33.15 17.37
CA GLN A 1127 -14.69 34.33 16.62
C GLN A 1127 -14.33 33.90 15.19
N LEU A 1128 -15.34 33.63 14.36
CA LEU A 1128 -15.16 33.54 12.91
C LEU A 1128 -15.72 34.82 12.30
N GLN A 1129 -14.97 35.48 11.42
CA GLN A 1129 -15.55 36.53 10.59
C GLN A 1129 -16.44 35.86 9.52
N PRO A 1130 -17.77 36.08 9.54
CA PRO A 1130 -18.65 35.41 8.61
C PRO A 1130 -18.57 36.04 7.22
N THR A 1131 -18.75 35.21 6.19
CA THR A 1131 -18.96 35.70 4.83
C THR A 1131 -20.41 36.20 4.72
N VAL A 1132 -20.58 37.50 4.54
CA VAL A 1132 -21.90 38.13 4.37
C VAL A 1132 -22.31 38.07 2.91
N VAL A 1133 -23.46 37.47 2.60
CA VAL A 1133 -23.98 37.26 1.24
C VAL A 1133 -25.37 37.86 1.12
N LYS A 1134 -25.56 38.80 0.19
CA LYS A 1134 -26.91 39.30 -0.15
C LYS A 1134 -27.58 38.33 -1.11
N VAL A 1135 -28.74 37.80 -0.74
CA VAL A 1135 -29.58 36.98 -1.62
C VAL A 1135 -30.71 37.88 -2.09
N SER A 1136 -30.62 38.37 -3.33
CA SER A 1136 -31.63 39.27 -3.90
C SER A 1136 -32.52 38.56 -4.92
N ASP A 1137 -33.83 38.83 -4.88
CA ASP A 1137 -34.80 38.38 -5.89
C ASP A 1137 -34.57 39.04 -7.26
N SER A 1138 -33.82 40.15 -7.28
CA SER A 1138 -33.43 40.89 -8.48
C SER A 1138 -32.14 40.36 -9.13
N ASP A 1139 -31.40 39.46 -8.47
CA ASP A 1139 -30.20 38.84 -9.03
C ASP A 1139 -30.56 37.68 -9.99
N MET A 1140 -30.58 37.98 -11.29
CA MET A 1140 -30.82 37.01 -12.37
C MET A 1140 -29.58 36.19 -12.77
N LYS A 1141 -28.39 36.53 -12.23
CA LYS A 1141 -27.14 35.82 -12.50
C LYS A 1141 -26.81 34.79 -11.43
N PHE A 1142 -27.46 34.89 -10.26
CA PHE A 1142 -27.28 33.99 -9.11
C PHE A 1142 -25.83 33.91 -8.62
N GLU A 1143 -25.09 35.03 -8.66
CA GLU A 1143 -23.68 35.07 -8.28
C GLU A 1143 -23.48 34.68 -6.80
N TRP A 1144 -24.48 34.93 -5.96
CA TRP A 1144 -24.53 34.52 -4.56
C TRP A 1144 -24.37 33.00 -4.36
N ILE A 1145 -24.79 32.16 -5.32
CA ILE A 1145 -24.65 30.69 -5.22
C ILE A 1145 -23.17 30.31 -5.10
N SER A 1146 -22.31 30.91 -5.94
CA SER A 1146 -20.88 30.63 -5.94
C SER A 1146 -20.20 31.05 -4.63
N GLN A 1147 -20.64 32.15 -4.03
CA GLN A 1147 -20.12 32.65 -2.76
C GLN A 1147 -20.52 31.73 -1.60
N VAL A 1148 -21.77 31.28 -1.56
CA VAL A 1148 -22.26 30.32 -0.56
C VAL A 1148 -21.55 28.97 -0.70
N GLN A 1149 -21.41 28.44 -1.92
CA GLN A 1149 -20.69 27.18 -2.17
C GLN A 1149 -19.22 27.26 -1.75
N SER A 1150 -18.54 28.36 -2.08
CA SER A 1150 -17.15 28.59 -1.66
C SER A 1150 -17.03 28.66 -0.14
N ALA A 1151 -17.93 29.36 0.55
CA ALA A 1151 -17.86 29.51 2.00
C ALA A 1151 -18.16 28.19 2.74
N ILE A 1152 -19.15 27.42 2.28
CA ILE A 1152 -19.47 26.09 2.85
C ILE A 1152 -18.31 25.11 2.63
N SER A 1153 -17.72 25.06 1.42
CA SER A 1153 -16.55 24.19 1.15
C SER A 1153 -15.32 24.54 1.98
N MET A 1154 -15.16 25.82 2.36
CA MET A 1154 -14.11 26.30 3.25
C MET A 1154 -14.50 26.23 4.75
N LYS A 1155 -15.65 25.65 5.10
CA LYS A 1155 -16.18 25.52 6.47
C LYS A 1155 -16.25 26.87 7.22
N SER A 1156 -16.54 27.95 6.50
CA SER A 1156 -16.68 29.29 7.05
C SER A 1156 -18.14 29.63 7.34
N ALA A 1157 -18.41 30.38 8.41
CA ALA A 1157 -19.77 30.84 8.74
C ALA A 1157 -20.31 31.77 7.64
N VAL A 1158 -21.59 31.60 7.27
CA VAL A 1158 -22.23 32.40 6.22
C VAL A 1158 -23.42 33.15 6.79
N VAL A 1159 -23.49 34.45 6.53
CA VAL A 1159 -24.65 35.29 6.86
C VAL A 1159 -25.34 35.66 5.55
N ALA A 1160 -26.40 34.95 5.22
CA ALA A 1160 -27.24 35.23 4.06
C ALA A 1160 -28.34 36.23 4.45
N TYR A 1161 -28.49 37.33 3.72
CA TYR A 1161 -29.49 38.35 4.04
C TYR A 1161 -30.30 38.83 2.83
N ALA A 1162 -31.53 39.28 3.11
CA ALA A 1162 -32.40 39.98 2.17
C ALA A 1162 -32.96 41.24 2.87
N PHE A 1163 -33.00 42.37 2.14
CA PHE A 1163 -33.37 43.67 2.70
C PHE A 1163 -34.43 44.34 1.82
N ASN A 1164 -35.62 44.54 2.39
CA ASN A 1164 -36.83 45.09 1.77
C ASN A 1164 -37.33 44.34 0.52
N GLU A 1165 -37.14 43.02 0.49
CA GLU A 1165 -37.60 42.14 -0.60
C GLU A 1165 -38.73 41.22 -0.11
N LYS A 1166 -39.95 41.74 -0.16
CA LYS A 1166 -41.15 41.13 0.45
C LYS A 1166 -41.48 39.71 -0.03
N HIS A 1167 -41.05 39.34 -1.23
CA HIS A 1167 -41.36 38.04 -1.85
C HIS A 1167 -40.13 37.11 -1.95
N ASN A 1168 -39.02 37.45 -1.28
CA ASN A 1168 -37.79 36.68 -1.33
C ASN A 1168 -37.89 35.38 -0.52
N GLY A 1169 -37.51 34.26 -1.14
CA GLY A 1169 -37.58 32.91 -0.56
C GLY A 1169 -36.42 32.53 0.38
N LEU A 1170 -35.62 33.49 0.86
CA LEU A 1170 -34.39 33.28 1.63
C LEU A 1170 -34.58 32.32 2.82
N VAL A 1171 -35.67 32.45 3.57
CA VAL A 1171 -35.95 31.59 4.73
C VAL A 1171 -36.07 30.12 4.30
N GLY A 1172 -36.82 29.85 3.23
CA GLY A 1172 -36.98 28.50 2.69
C GLY A 1172 -35.66 27.95 2.12
N LEU A 1173 -34.88 28.78 1.43
CA LEU A 1173 -33.57 28.43 0.93
C LEU A 1173 -32.61 28.03 2.06
N VAL A 1174 -32.47 28.84 3.10
CA VAL A 1174 -31.57 28.56 4.22
C VAL A 1174 -32.03 27.31 4.99
N ASN A 1175 -33.34 27.08 5.13
CA ASN A 1175 -33.87 25.84 5.71
C ASN A 1175 -33.46 24.59 4.91
N CYS A 1176 -33.41 24.67 3.57
CA CYS A 1176 -32.88 23.58 2.75
C CYS A 1176 -31.37 23.43 2.90
N LEU A 1177 -30.61 24.52 2.83
CA LEU A 1177 -29.13 24.48 2.93
C LEU A 1177 -28.66 23.91 4.26
N ARG A 1178 -29.33 24.22 5.37
CA ARG A 1178 -28.98 23.70 6.70
C ARG A 1178 -29.23 22.19 6.86
N LYS A 1179 -29.93 21.53 5.92
CA LYS A 1179 -30.14 20.07 5.88
C LYS A 1179 -29.09 19.32 5.06
N GLU A 1180 -28.22 20.04 4.35
CA GLU A 1180 -27.08 19.47 3.63
C GLU A 1180 -25.87 19.29 4.57
N PRO A 1181 -24.92 18.38 4.26
CA PRO A 1181 -23.67 18.25 4.99
C PRO A 1181 -22.93 19.60 5.10
N ASP A 1182 -22.40 19.91 6.29
CA ASP A 1182 -21.70 21.17 6.61
C ASP A 1182 -22.55 22.48 6.47
N GLY A 1183 -23.86 22.36 6.22
CA GLY A 1183 -24.78 23.50 6.09
C GLY A 1183 -25.20 24.18 7.40
N ASN A 1184 -24.81 23.62 8.56
CA ASN A 1184 -25.17 24.10 9.90
C ASN A 1184 -24.57 25.47 10.27
N LEU A 1185 -23.63 25.98 9.47
CA LEU A 1185 -22.94 27.26 9.66
C LEU A 1185 -23.60 28.45 8.93
N VAL A 1186 -24.77 28.23 8.30
CA VAL A 1186 -25.49 29.27 7.55
C VAL A 1186 -26.56 29.94 8.41
N THR A 1187 -26.50 31.26 8.55
CA THR A 1187 -27.45 32.12 9.26
C THR A 1187 -28.19 33.03 8.28
N CYS A 1188 -29.47 33.26 8.54
CA CYS A 1188 -30.37 34.10 7.74
C CYS A 1188 -30.70 35.42 8.45
N PHE A 1189 -30.68 36.54 7.70
CA PHE A 1189 -31.27 37.83 8.09
C PHE A 1189 -32.31 38.27 7.04
N TYR A 1190 -33.60 38.18 7.37
CA TYR A 1190 -34.69 38.63 6.49
C TYR A 1190 -35.30 39.93 7.04
N ILE A 1191 -35.07 41.05 6.37
CA ILE A 1191 -35.46 42.38 6.84
C ILE A 1191 -36.51 42.94 5.87
N ASP A 1192 -37.75 43.03 6.32
CA ASP A 1192 -38.92 43.54 5.58
C ASP A 1192 -39.54 44.72 6.37
N ASP A 1193 -38.74 45.78 6.51
CA ASP A 1193 -39.17 47.06 7.09
C ASP A 1193 -38.32 48.22 6.52
N PRO A 1194 -38.92 49.16 5.77
CA PRO A 1194 -38.20 50.30 5.22
C PRO A 1194 -37.64 51.27 6.27
N LYS A 1195 -38.02 51.14 7.55
CA LYS A 1195 -37.48 51.94 8.67
C LYS A 1195 -36.23 51.32 9.32
N ALA A 1196 -35.89 50.07 9.00
CA ALA A 1196 -34.67 49.43 9.51
C ALA A 1196 -33.41 50.08 8.91
N PRO A 1197 -32.29 50.18 9.67
CA PRO A 1197 -31.01 50.58 9.10
C PRO A 1197 -30.58 49.59 7.99
N GLU A 1198 -29.83 50.04 6.98
CA GLU A 1198 -29.30 49.15 5.95
C GLU A 1198 -28.48 48.02 6.60
N PHE A 1199 -28.56 46.79 6.06
CA PHE A 1199 -27.93 45.63 6.68
C PHE A 1199 -26.41 45.79 6.78
N ASN A 1200 -25.93 45.92 8.01
CA ASN A 1200 -24.52 45.97 8.34
C ASN A 1200 -24.30 45.22 9.65
N LEU A 1201 -23.54 44.12 9.60
CA LEU A 1201 -23.29 43.29 10.77
C LEU A 1201 -22.49 44.00 11.88
N ALA A 1202 -21.87 45.15 11.58
CA ALA A 1202 -21.20 46.00 12.56
C ALA A 1202 -22.14 46.98 13.27
N ASP A 1203 -23.37 47.16 12.78
CA ASP A 1203 -24.38 48.01 13.44
C ASP A 1203 -24.89 47.30 14.72
N PRO A 1204 -24.96 47.98 15.88
CA PRO A 1204 -25.47 47.41 17.13
C PRO A 1204 -26.83 46.72 17.00
N PHE A 1205 -27.68 47.19 16.09
CA PHE A 1205 -28.98 46.59 15.80
C PHE A 1205 -28.87 45.15 15.28
N TYR A 1206 -27.91 44.86 14.39
CA TYR A 1206 -27.70 43.53 13.83
C TYR A 1206 -26.66 42.70 14.60
N SER A 1207 -25.64 43.34 15.16
CA SER A 1207 -24.54 42.66 15.85
C SER A 1207 -24.98 42.03 17.17
N SER A 1208 -25.86 42.69 17.92
CA SER A 1208 -26.46 42.16 19.15
C SER A 1208 -27.31 40.93 18.85
N GLN A 1209 -28.05 40.98 17.73
CA GLN A 1209 -28.87 39.86 17.28
C GLN A 1209 -28.04 38.66 16.81
N PHE A 1210 -26.99 38.93 16.04
CA PHE A 1210 -26.07 37.89 15.57
C PHE A 1210 -25.36 37.18 16.74
N ALA A 1211 -25.07 37.90 17.83
CA ALA A 1211 -24.46 37.34 19.03
C ALA A 1211 -25.32 36.28 19.73
N LEU A 1212 -26.63 36.23 19.47
CA LEU A 1212 -27.50 35.14 19.96
C LEU A 1212 -27.27 33.81 19.23
N GLY A 1213 -26.55 33.80 18.10
CA GLY A 1213 -26.20 32.56 17.39
C GLY A 1213 -27.39 31.87 16.71
N LEU A 1214 -28.49 32.59 16.49
CA LEU A 1214 -29.72 32.03 15.93
C LEU A 1214 -29.65 31.94 14.39
N ALA A 1215 -30.18 30.85 13.84
CA ALA A 1215 -30.14 30.48 12.43
C ALA A 1215 -31.04 31.35 11.55
N PHE A 1216 -32.18 31.82 12.08
CA PHE A 1216 -33.16 32.61 11.35
C PHE A 1216 -33.48 33.91 12.08
N ASN A 1217 -32.98 35.04 11.60
CA ASN A 1217 -33.20 36.35 12.20
C ASN A 1217 -34.12 37.15 11.28
N ILE A 1218 -35.32 37.46 11.73
CA ILE A 1218 -36.33 38.09 10.88
C ILE A 1218 -36.70 39.45 11.48
N TYR A 1219 -36.96 40.44 10.63
CA TYR A 1219 -37.47 41.75 11.04
C TYR A 1219 -38.60 42.17 10.10
N ARG A 1220 -39.82 42.38 10.64
CA ARG A 1220 -40.99 42.76 9.85
C ARG A 1220 -41.96 43.61 10.65
N HIS A 1221 -42.52 44.65 10.03
CA HIS A 1221 -43.49 45.51 10.69
C HIS A 1221 -44.90 44.87 10.67
N VAL A 1222 -45.40 44.43 11.84
CA VAL A 1222 -46.80 44.04 12.05
C VAL A 1222 -47.35 44.85 13.24
N SER A 1223 -48.59 45.31 13.13
CA SER A 1223 -49.22 46.35 13.96
C SER A 1223 -49.22 46.10 15.49
N ILE A 1224 -48.91 47.19 16.21
CA ILE A 1224 -49.15 47.51 17.65
C ILE A 1224 -48.14 46.95 18.68
N TYR A 1225 -47.45 47.91 19.34
CA TYR A 1225 -46.47 47.88 20.44
C TYR A 1225 -44.96 47.63 20.13
N ILE A 1226 -44.17 48.33 20.94
CA ILE A 1226 -42.79 48.84 20.86
C ILE A 1226 -41.68 47.77 20.76
N CYS A 1227 -40.56 48.16 20.12
CA CYS A 1227 -39.16 47.65 20.13
C CYS A 1227 -38.75 46.28 19.52
N GLU A 1228 -37.53 46.33 18.95
CA GLU A 1228 -36.51 45.29 18.66
C GLU A 1228 -36.80 44.15 17.67
N LEU A 1229 -35.72 43.55 17.15
CA LEU A 1229 -35.70 42.57 16.06
C LEU A 1229 -36.62 41.37 16.37
N LYS A 1230 -37.69 41.18 15.60
CA LYS A 1230 -38.76 40.20 15.91
C LYS A 1230 -38.59 38.91 15.10
N TYR A 1231 -38.08 37.86 15.75
CA TYR A 1231 -38.18 36.49 15.25
C TYR A 1231 -39.62 36.10 14.98
N PHE A 1232 -39.74 35.07 14.17
CA PHE A 1232 -41.00 34.47 13.82
C PHE A 1232 -40.84 32.95 13.81
N ILE A 1233 -41.56 32.27 14.70
CA ILE A 1233 -41.56 30.81 14.78
C ILE A 1233 -42.62 30.26 13.83
N ILE A 1234 -42.20 29.38 12.91
CA ILE A 1234 -43.07 28.44 12.20
C ILE A 1234 -43.72 27.53 13.25
N ALA A 1235 -44.82 27.95 13.87
CA ALA A 1235 -45.44 27.14 14.92
C ALA A 1235 -46.15 25.93 14.31
N ARG A 1236 -45.53 24.74 14.45
CA ARG A 1236 -46.15 23.45 14.11
C ARG A 1236 -47.28 23.15 15.12
N GLN A 1237 -48.41 23.85 14.99
CA GLN A 1237 -49.62 23.60 15.77
C GLN A 1237 -50.33 22.37 15.23
N LEU A 1238 -50.37 21.32 16.06
CA LEU A 1238 -51.22 20.16 15.82
C LEU A 1238 -52.64 20.50 16.25
N GLY A 1239 -53.56 20.54 15.27
CA GLY A 1239 -55.00 20.70 15.50
C GLY A 1239 -55.67 19.43 16.02
#